data_AF-A0A395IBN3-F1
#
_entry.id   AF-A0A395IBN3-F1
#
_cell.length_a   1.000
_cell.length_b   1.000
_cell.length_c   1.000
_cell.angle_alpha   90.00
_cell.angle_beta   90.00
_cell.angle_gamma   90.00
#
_symmetry.space_group_name_H-M   'P 1'
#
loop_
_entity.id
_entity.type
_entity.pdbx_description
1 polymer ?
#
loop_
_entity_poly.entity_id
_entity_poly.type
_entity_poly.pdbx_seq_one_letter_code
_entity_poly.pdbx_strand_id
1 'polypeptide(L)'
;MSQDTGLFSIRRPRESMALGSVQNYSALPQPSSALKRTSSVGYQNPPFTSQHARSMSIMNSASRPQQPNFQRSSSGGGLGADAGLSSVRRSVSSNILHGPSVGRPSFAPGAMSSNTAAAQALQRRSSVFSRPSMGGAMAHQSFFTQVPTVAGVPRDPRPLRDRSFQARIGQELLEYLTHNNFELEMKHSLGQNTLRSPTQKDFNYIFQWLYHRIDPGHKFQKSMDAEVPPILKQLRYPYEKGITKSQIAAVGGQNWPTFLGMLHWLMQLAQMMDRFLLGEYDEACAEMGVDVSGDRIIFRFLTSAYHDWLQGGEEEDDETAEKRLVPHVEMMAQEFEKGNEKYVQEMQVLEAENRALRDQIEELEKNAPDMAKLDKHFRILEDDKRKFEDYNQNVQGKIEKYENRIKFLEDELKKTDADLQAAEDERSGLQASVDQQGMTIQDIDRMNTERERLQKNLEDTANRLEETHTRVMAKEAEASKKLEDLEEVVKAYNTLGYQNSLIPSSAVNAKGDEYELSLNVNESNFSSSQIGGLPSRISPEGDRLLAEPFTGYHPAHLLNLDLRGAVRSNLQSLRKDINERRKRAIDDDMERRNLLDNIKEAMDEKRSEVEALEHKRRAAEEEFERLKEITTTQKLASDAQIEKMEKELAKMRATLSESVQLMEQREMNTNIEYEQLTLRANSLREELHTNVESMLNDVIRFKVHIQKGLEDYESFVVDEVEQELGGDMQFAEEEDIEMAAEEL
;
A
#
# COMPACT_ATOMS: atom_id res chain seq x y z
N MET A 1 -22.31 45.05 43.71
CA MET A 1 -21.49 45.94 44.57
C MET A 1 -20.46 45.06 45.27
N SER A 2 -19.28 45.59 45.66
CA SER A 2 -18.23 44.92 46.49
C SER A 2 -17.65 43.60 45.90
N GLN A 3 -16.36 43.38 45.61
CA GLN A 3 -15.08 43.84 46.20
C GLN A 3 -15.05 43.68 47.73
N ASP A 4 -14.14 42.93 48.34
CA ASP A 4 -12.68 43.17 48.42
C ASP A 4 -11.92 41.85 48.75
N THR A 5 -10.69 41.57 48.28
CA THR A 5 -9.33 41.91 48.83
C THR A 5 -9.06 41.44 50.29
N GLY A 6 -7.82 41.11 50.70
CA GLY A 6 -6.57 40.90 49.95
C GLY A 6 -5.29 40.81 50.83
N LEU A 7 -4.16 40.46 50.19
CA LEU A 7 -2.75 40.91 50.41
C LEU A 7 -2.09 40.92 51.82
N PHE A 8 -0.83 40.46 51.93
CA PHE A 8 0.37 41.12 52.55
C PHE A 8 1.56 40.09 52.59
N SER A 9 2.88 40.41 52.65
CA SER A 9 3.71 41.42 51.93
C SER A 9 5.23 41.29 52.25
N ILE A 10 6.11 41.39 51.23
CA ILE A 10 7.48 42.00 51.23
C ILE A 10 8.55 41.62 52.30
N ARG A 11 9.72 41.08 51.85
CA ARG A 11 11.04 41.79 51.83
C ARG A 11 12.21 41.01 51.18
N ARG A 12 13.27 41.73 50.79
CA ARG A 12 14.65 41.28 50.53
C ARG A 12 15.64 42.21 51.26
N PRO A 13 16.87 41.76 51.56
CA PRO A 13 18.05 42.62 51.36
C PRO A 13 19.22 41.87 50.66
N ARG A 14 20.47 42.34 50.86
CA ARG A 14 21.68 42.05 50.06
C ARG A 14 22.92 41.95 50.99
N GLU A 15 24.08 41.62 50.41
CA GLU A 15 25.45 41.80 50.98
C GLU A 15 25.93 40.82 52.08
N SER A 16 27.12 41.06 52.66
CA SER A 16 28.18 40.02 52.70
C SER A 16 29.24 40.12 53.84
N MET A 17 30.01 39.03 53.97
CA MET A 17 31.39 38.88 54.53
C MET A 17 31.66 38.40 55.98
N ALA A 18 32.80 37.67 56.07
CA ALA A 18 33.83 37.63 57.13
C ALA A 18 33.70 36.80 58.43
N LEU A 19 34.41 35.66 58.48
CA LEU A 19 35.46 35.24 59.46
C LEU A 19 35.96 33.82 59.08
N GLY A 20 37.19 33.33 59.31
CA GLY A 20 38.45 33.93 59.81
C GLY A 20 39.55 32.85 60.01
N SER A 21 40.84 33.24 60.08
CA SER A 21 42.07 32.41 60.34
C SER A 21 42.56 31.44 59.23
N VAL A 22 43.84 30.99 59.18
CA VAL A 22 45.15 31.71 59.11
C VAL A 22 46.31 30.74 58.72
N GLN A 23 47.10 31.07 57.68
CA GLN A 23 48.50 30.62 57.35
C GLN A 23 48.83 29.09 57.23
N ASN A 24 49.86 28.59 56.51
CA ASN A 24 50.80 29.13 55.49
C ASN A 24 51.50 28.00 54.66
N TYR A 25 52.11 28.38 53.52
CA TYR A 25 53.22 27.74 52.75
C TYR A 25 53.16 26.30 52.17
N SER A 26 53.14 26.26 50.82
CA SER A 26 53.90 25.42 49.86
C SER A 26 54.76 24.21 50.29
N ALA A 27 54.67 23.07 49.55
CA ALA A 27 55.74 22.49 48.71
C ALA A 27 55.38 21.13 48.05
N LEU A 28 56.04 20.79 46.94
CA LEU A 28 56.19 19.42 46.38
C LEU A 28 57.37 18.72 47.10
N PRO A 29 57.40 17.37 47.30
CA PRO A 29 57.84 16.47 46.21
C PRO A 29 57.33 15.00 46.23
N GLN A 30 57.76 14.25 45.21
CA GLN A 30 57.84 12.77 45.08
C GLN A 30 59.04 12.20 45.91
N PRO A 31 59.45 10.89 45.84
CA PRO A 31 58.84 9.67 45.26
C PRO A 31 58.93 8.40 46.17
N SER A 32 58.52 7.22 45.65
CA SER A 32 59.35 5.97 45.56
C SER A 32 58.73 4.65 46.07
N SER A 33 58.68 3.63 45.18
CA SER A 33 58.92 2.18 45.46
C SER A 33 57.98 1.40 46.42
N ALA A 34 57.86 0.06 46.40
CA ALA A 34 58.04 -1.01 45.38
C ALA A 34 57.52 -2.35 45.97
N LEU A 35 57.77 -3.48 45.29
CA LEU A 35 57.57 -4.88 45.74
C LEU A 35 56.09 -5.36 45.82
N LYS A 36 55.73 -6.65 45.63
CA LYS A 36 56.54 -7.85 45.29
C LYS A 36 55.73 -8.89 44.49
N ARG A 37 56.45 -9.83 43.84
CA ARG A 37 55.94 -11.03 43.16
C ARG A 37 55.51 -12.14 44.14
N THR A 38 54.72 -13.11 43.65
CA THR A 38 54.79 -14.54 44.03
C THR A 38 54.39 -15.43 42.83
N SER A 39 54.87 -16.68 42.75
CA SER A 39 54.75 -17.55 41.55
C SER A 39 55.23 -19.01 41.75
N SER A 40 54.50 -19.99 41.19
CA SER A 40 54.94 -21.36 40.84
C SER A 40 54.04 -21.90 39.69
N VAL A 41 54.40 -22.80 38.74
CA VAL A 41 55.55 -23.67 38.42
C VAL A 41 55.46 -25.15 38.89
N GLY A 42 55.24 -26.07 37.92
CA GLY A 42 55.58 -27.50 37.95
C GLY A 42 54.59 -28.44 37.23
N TYR A 43 54.94 -29.55 36.56
CA TYR A 43 55.98 -29.95 35.58
C TYR A 43 55.92 -31.50 35.43
N GLN A 44 55.79 -32.08 34.21
CA GLN A 44 56.51 -33.28 33.71
C GLN A 44 56.11 -33.64 32.25
N ASN A 45 56.85 -34.57 31.60
CA ASN A 45 57.18 -34.55 30.14
C ASN A 45 57.82 -35.90 29.66
N PRO A 46 58.32 -36.11 28.41
CA PRO A 46 57.86 -35.78 27.04
C PRO A 46 57.25 -37.03 26.33
N PRO A 47 57.86 -37.91 25.45
CA PRO A 47 59.13 -37.92 24.64
C PRO A 47 59.02 -38.28 23.11
N PHE A 48 60.00 -37.81 22.30
CA PHE A 48 60.48 -38.33 20.97
C PHE A 48 59.52 -38.43 19.74
N THR A 49 59.92 -38.24 18.46
CA THR A 49 61.19 -37.93 17.73
C THR A 49 60.95 -36.78 16.70
N SER A 50 61.82 -35.77 16.48
CA SER A 50 62.92 -35.64 15.47
C SER A 50 62.56 -35.98 13.99
N GLN A 51 63.02 -35.28 12.93
CA GLN A 51 64.21 -34.41 12.71
C GLN A 51 63.99 -33.17 11.77
N HIS A 52 64.87 -32.17 11.90
CA HIS A 52 65.55 -31.24 10.94
C HIS A 52 64.94 -30.92 9.54
N ALA A 53 65.12 -29.76 8.87
CA ALA A 53 65.92 -28.51 9.01
C ALA A 53 65.41 -27.48 7.95
N ARG A 54 65.80 -26.20 7.76
CA ARG A 54 66.67 -25.13 8.35
C ARG A 54 66.08 -23.78 7.82
N SER A 55 65.87 -22.69 8.58
CA SER A 55 66.80 -21.72 9.20
C SER A 55 67.32 -20.56 8.30
N MET A 56 66.77 -19.35 8.55
CA MET A 56 67.47 -18.04 8.72
C MET A 56 68.21 -17.37 7.51
N SER A 57 68.34 -16.04 7.39
CA SER A 57 67.79 -14.88 8.16
C SER A 57 67.96 -13.52 7.44
N ILE A 58 67.01 -12.60 7.67
CA ILE A 58 67.12 -11.13 7.92
C ILE A 58 68.29 -10.33 7.30
N MET A 59 67.98 -9.26 6.54
CA MET A 59 68.63 -7.94 6.68
C MET A 59 67.76 -6.77 6.16
N ASN A 60 68.02 -5.55 6.67
CA ASN A 60 67.30 -4.30 6.34
C ASN A 60 67.99 -3.54 5.18
N SER A 61 67.24 -2.72 4.42
CA SER A 61 67.42 -1.24 4.42
C SER A 61 66.51 -0.49 3.42
N ALA A 62 66.47 0.83 3.57
CA ALA A 62 65.55 1.79 2.96
C ALA A 62 65.76 2.09 1.45
N SER A 63 64.73 2.68 0.82
CA SER A 63 64.77 3.93 0.01
C SER A 63 63.81 3.99 -1.20
N ARG A 64 63.29 5.20 -1.41
CA ARG A 64 62.39 5.76 -2.46
C ARG A 64 63.00 5.74 -3.89
N PRO A 65 62.32 6.18 -4.99
CA PRO A 65 61.10 7.02 -5.10
C PRO A 65 60.05 6.59 -6.16
N GLN A 66 59.11 7.50 -6.48
CA GLN A 66 58.16 7.49 -7.61
C GLN A 66 58.36 8.74 -8.50
N GLN A 67 57.97 8.65 -9.79
CA GLN A 67 57.64 9.76 -10.72
C GLN A 67 58.82 10.68 -11.15
N PRO A 68 58.86 11.20 -12.41
CA PRO A 68 57.97 12.30 -12.83
C PRO A 68 57.46 12.27 -14.30
N ASN A 69 56.69 13.31 -14.64
CA ASN A 69 56.04 13.63 -15.94
C ASN A 69 56.65 14.94 -16.52
N PHE A 70 56.52 15.24 -17.84
CA PHE A 70 56.12 16.59 -18.37
C PHE A 70 56.24 16.85 -19.91
N GLN A 71 55.22 17.55 -20.43
CA GLN A 71 55.20 18.70 -21.40
C GLN A 71 55.72 18.62 -22.86
N ARG A 72 54.77 18.79 -23.81
CA ARG A 72 54.54 19.99 -24.68
C ARG A 72 53.25 19.77 -25.52
N SER A 73 52.40 20.70 -25.99
CA SER A 73 52.29 22.18 -26.07
C SER A 73 52.51 22.85 -27.45
N SER A 74 51.39 23.11 -28.18
CA SER A 74 51.11 24.27 -29.09
C SER A 74 51.96 24.44 -30.40
N SER A 75 51.55 25.14 -31.49
CA SER A 75 50.45 26.10 -31.79
C SER A 75 50.16 26.29 -33.32
N GLY A 76 48.96 26.79 -33.69
CA GLY A 76 48.62 27.45 -35.00
C GLY A 76 48.30 26.54 -36.19
N GLY A 77 47.50 26.91 -37.22
CA GLY A 77 46.71 28.13 -37.57
C GLY A 77 46.57 28.24 -39.11
N GLY A 78 45.54 28.81 -39.78
CA GLY A 78 44.29 29.51 -39.40
C GLY A 78 43.44 29.86 -40.67
N LEU A 79 42.60 30.91 -40.63
CA LEU A 79 41.66 31.41 -41.70
C LEU A 79 40.39 30.54 -41.93
N GLY A 80 39.17 31.07 -42.18
CA GLY A 80 38.69 32.46 -42.32
C GLY A 80 37.15 32.59 -42.13
N ALA A 81 36.60 33.79 -42.37
CA ALA A 81 35.23 34.27 -42.08
C ALA A 81 34.07 33.48 -42.77
N ASP A 82 32.77 33.65 -42.44
CA ASP A 82 32.09 34.79 -41.79
C ASP A 82 30.77 34.40 -41.04
N ALA A 83 30.22 35.34 -40.24
CA ALA A 83 28.91 35.40 -39.56
C ALA A 83 28.34 34.12 -38.85
N GLY A 84 28.00 34.09 -37.56
CA GLY A 84 27.76 35.14 -36.56
C GLY A 84 26.25 35.36 -36.31
N LEU A 85 25.71 35.35 -35.08
CA LEU A 85 26.28 35.21 -33.72
C LEU A 85 25.24 34.59 -32.75
N SER A 86 25.73 33.97 -31.66
CA SER A 86 25.13 33.78 -30.31
C SER A 86 23.59 33.65 -30.10
N SER A 87 23.07 32.79 -29.20
CA SER A 87 23.63 32.51 -27.86
C SER A 87 23.08 31.25 -27.17
N VAL A 88 23.80 30.79 -26.14
CA VAL A 88 23.42 29.80 -25.08
C VAL A 88 22.91 28.40 -25.51
N ARG A 89 23.85 27.44 -25.51
CA ARG A 89 23.87 26.09 -24.88
C ARG A 89 22.50 25.35 -24.67
N ARG A 90 22.27 24.10 -25.14
CA ARG A 90 22.96 22.80 -24.88
C ARG A 90 23.01 22.43 -23.37
N SER A 91 22.89 21.17 -22.90
CA SER A 91 22.46 19.83 -23.38
C SER A 91 22.51 18.88 -22.14
N VAL A 92 22.12 17.60 -22.06
CA VAL A 92 21.78 16.45 -22.95
C VAL A 92 20.65 15.62 -22.24
N SER A 93 19.83 14.75 -22.86
CA SER A 93 20.04 13.34 -23.29
C SER A 93 20.70 12.41 -22.24
N SER A 94 20.35 11.12 -22.02
CA SER A 94 19.10 10.31 -22.11
C SER A 94 19.47 8.82 -21.92
N ASN A 95 18.80 8.04 -21.04
CA ASN A 95 18.80 6.55 -21.00
C ASN A 95 17.69 6.07 -19.98
N ILE A 96 17.00 4.90 -20.01
CA ILE A 96 17.28 3.49 -20.46
C ILE A 96 18.07 2.70 -19.38
N LEU A 97 17.62 1.58 -18.77
CA LEU A 97 16.42 0.72 -18.93
C LEU A 97 16.19 -0.25 -17.71
N HIS A 98 14.96 -0.79 -17.52
CA HIS A 98 14.54 -1.92 -16.62
C HIS A 98 14.72 -1.73 -15.08
N GLY A 99 14.00 -2.39 -14.15
CA GLY A 99 12.89 -3.39 -14.17
C GLY A 99 13.22 -4.69 -13.39
N PRO A 100 12.27 -5.50 -12.82
CA PRO A 100 10.80 -5.33 -12.66
C PRO A 100 10.24 -5.65 -11.23
N SER A 101 8.96 -5.32 -10.93
CA SER A 101 7.98 -6.18 -10.20
C SER A 101 6.63 -5.48 -9.95
N VAL A 102 5.51 -6.23 -10.05
CA VAL A 102 4.12 -6.00 -9.56
C VAL A 102 3.51 -4.58 -9.57
N GLY A 103 2.42 -4.40 -10.33
CA GLY A 103 1.45 -3.30 -10.16
C GLY A 103 0.69 -2.91 -11.43
N ARG A 104 -0.65 -3.12 -11.48
CA ARG A 104 -1.51 -2.68 -12.62
C ARG A 104 -1.96 -1.22 -12.43
N PRO A 105 -1.83 -0.34 -13.45
CA PRO A 105 -2.51 0.96 -13.48
C PRO A 105 -3.74 0.96 -14.39
N SER A 106 -4.76 1.76 -14.03
CA SER A 106 -5.93 2.10 -14.86
C SER A 106 -5.90 3.59 -15.26
N PHE A 107 -6.51 3.93 -16.39
CA PHE A 107 -6.51 5.30 -16.93
C PHE A 107 -7.64 6.18 -16.36
N ALA A 108 -7.29 7.25 -15.64
CA ALA A 108 -7.92 8.58 -15.71
C ALA A 108 -7.24 9.57 -14.74
N PRO A 109 -6.78 10.77 -15.19
CA PRO A 109 -6.38 11.86 -14.30
C PRO A 109 -7.58 12.77 -13.93
N GLY A 110 -7.48 13.51 -12.82
CA GLY A 110 -8.46 14.52 -12.42
C GLY A 110 -7.88 15.54 -11.44
N ALA A 111 -8.66 16.59 -11.11
CA ALA A 111 -8.34 17.55 -10.05
C ALA A 111 -9.58 18.35 -9.57
N MET A 112 -9.79 18.38 -8.24
CA MET A 112 -10.04 19.55 -7.35
C MET A 112 -10.91 20.74 -7.86
N SER A 113 -11.81 21.38 -7.08
CA SER A 113 -11.98 21.42 -5.61
C SER A 113 -13.37 21.95 -5.17
N SER A 114 -13.74 21.74 -3.89
CA SER A 114 -14.58 22.58 -2.97
C SER A 114 -15.49 23.70 -3.54
N ASN A 115 -16.73 23.94 -3.07
CA ASN A 115 -17.13 23.94 -1.65
C ASN A 115 -18.67 23.95 -1.38
N THR A 116 -19.04 23.56 -0.14
CA THR A 116 -20.25 23.95 0.66
C THR A 116 -21.69 23.96 0.07
N ALA A 117 -22.46 22.93 0.47
CA ALA A 117 -23.67 22.99 1.32
C ALA A 117 -25.04 23.60 0.86
N ALA A 118 -26.09 22.97 1.44
CA ALA A 118 -27.47 23.43 1.71
C ALA A 118 -28.63 23.13 0.72
N ALA A 119 -29.68 22.55 1.33
CA ALA A 119 -31.12 22.63 1.02
C ALA A 119 -31.75 21.95 -0.22
N GLN A 120 -32.70 21.06 0.10
CA GLN A 120 -34.02 20.84 -0.53
C GLN A 120 -34.09 20.35 -2.01
N ALA A 121 -34.60 19.12 -2.17
CA ALA A 121 -34.97 18.54 -3.46
C ALA A 121 -36.47 18.72 -3.77
N LEU A 122 -36.83 19.01 -5.02
CA LEU A 122 -38.18 18.78 -5.55
C LEU A 122 -38.21 18.72 -7.11
N GLN A 123 -38.91 17.71 -7.66
CA GLN A 123 -39.40 17.57 -9.07
C GLN A 123 -38.33 17.68 -10.22
N ARG A 124 -38.00 16.62 -10.97
CA ARG A 124 -38.76 15.81 -11.98
C ARG A 124 -38.76 16.37 -13.43
N ARG A 125 -38.38 15.49 -14.37
CA ARG A 125 -38.73 15.45 -15.83
C ARG A 125 -38.15 16.56 -16.74
N SER A 126 -38.16 16.45 -18.08
CA SER A 126 -37.90 15.32 -19.01
C SER A 126 -37.78 15.83 -20.48
N SER A 127 -37.20 15.02 -21.37
CA SER A 127 -37.47 14.95 -22.83
C SER A 127 -37.37 16.20 -23.75
N VAL A 128 -36.28 16.28 -24.53
CA VAL A 128 -36.26 16.24 -26.02
C VAL A 128 -37.25 17.14 -26.83
N PHE A 129 -36.75 18.14 -27.60
CA PHE A 129 -36.53 18.05 -29.08
C PHE A 129 -35.97 19.34 -29.76
N SER A 130 -35.11 19.13 -30.76
CA SER A 130 -34.66 19.93 -31.93
C SER A 130 -34.92 21.45 -32.15
N ARG A 131 -33.79 22.21 -32.18
CA ARG A 131 -33.17 22.91 -33.35
C ARG A 131 -33.89 24.09 -34.10
N PRO A 132 -33.21 24.92 -34.95
CA PRO A 132 -33.11 26.36 -34.66
C PRO A 132 -33.31 27.36 -35.83
N SER A 133 -33.43 28.67 -35.54
CA SER A 133 -32.76 29.75 -36.33
C SER A 133 -32.81 31.12 -35.64
N MET A 134 -31.96 32.03 -36.12
CA MET A 134 -31.63 33.37 -35.63
C MET A 134 -32.78 34.39 -35.49
N GLY A 135 -32.62 35.40 -34.60
CA GLY A 135 -33.08 36.77 -34.91
C GLY A 135 -33.60 37.68 -33.78
N GLY A 136 -32.71 38.49 -33.18
CA GLY A 136 -33.00 39.91 -32.90
C GLY A 136 -33.64 40.36 -31.56
N ALA A 137 -33.24 41.58 -31.16
CA ALA A 137 -33.88 42.55 -30.26
C ALA A 137 -34.05 42.25 -28.74
N MET A 138 -33.69 43.24 -27.93
CA MET A 138 -33.79 43.27 -26.47
C MET A 138 -35.23 43.54 -25.96
N ALA A 139 -35.57 42.96 -24.81
CA ALA A 139 -36.55 43.53 -23.87
C ALA A 139 -36.14 43.19 -22.42
N HIS A 140 -36.14 44.17 -21.52
CA HIS A 140 -35.71 43.99 -20.13
C HIS A 140 -36.84 43.46 -19.24
N GLN A 141 -36.57 42.46 -18.38
CA GLN A 141 -37.24 42.35 -17.08
C GLN A 141 -36.33 41.82 -15.96
N SER A 142 -35.88 42.75 -15.12
CA SER A 142 -36.06 42.74 -13.66
C SER A 142 -35.77 41.45 -12.86
N PHE A 143 -34.60 41.42 -12.22
CA PHE A 143 -34.10 40.33 -11.37
C PHE A 143 -34.62 40.47 -9.92
N PHE A 144 -35.92 40.25 -9.66
CA PHE A 144 -36.48 40.35 -8.31
C PHE A 144 -37.41 39.20 -7.92
N THR A 145 -36.90 38.38 -6.99
CA THR A 145 -37.58 37.53 -5.99
C THR A 145 -39.09 37.30 -6.17
N GLN A 146 -39.48 36.17 -6.76
CA GLN A 146 -40.83 35.63 -6.62
C GLN A 146 -40.91 34.65 -5.43
N VAL A 147 -41.96 34.80 -4.62
CA VAL A 147 -42.32 33.86 -3.54
C VAL A 147 -42.84 32.55 -4.19
N PRO A 148 -42.54 31.35 -3.65
CA PRO A 148 -43.03 30.10 -4.20
C PRO A 148 -44.56 30.07 -4.29
N THR A 149 -45.10 29.96 -5.51
CA THR A 149 -46.53 29.77 -5.74
C THR A 149 -46.97 28.41 -5.19
N VAL A 150 -48.07 28.39 -4.44
CA VAL A 150 -48.70 27.15 -3.96
C VAL A 150 -48.88 26.17 -5.13
N ALA A 151 -48.48 24.91 -4.92
CA ALA A 151 -48.52 23.90 -5.97
C ALA A 151 -49.96 23.72 -6.51
N GLY A 152 -50.14 24.01 -7.80
CA GLY A 152 -51.41 23.83 -8.49
C GLY A 152 -51.84 22.36 -8.52
N VAL A 153 -53.13 22.12 -8.80
CA VAL A 153 -53.72 20.77 -8.85
C VAL A 153 -52.87 19.86 -9.73
N PRO A 154 -52.36 18.71 -9.21
CA PRO A 154 -51.57 17.77 -9.99
C PRO A 154 -52.33 17.33 -11.24
N ARG A 155 -51.68 17.45 -12.41
CA ARG A 155 -52.26 16.92 -13.65
C ARG A 155 -52.14 15.41 -13.69
N ASP A 156 -53.22 14.75 -14.11
CA ASP A 156 -53.24 13.31 -14.38
C ASP A 156 -52.22 12.98 -15.48
N PRO A 157 -51.25 12.07 -15.24
CA PRO A 157 -50.26 11.67 -16.23
C PRO A 157 -50.78 10.61 -17.20
N ARG A 158 -51.96 10.03 -16.96
CA ARG A 158 -52.56 9.03 -17.85
C ARG A 158 -53.06 9.71 -19.13
N PRO A 159 -52.89 9.09 -20.31
CA PRO A 159 -53.30 9.69 -21.58
C PRO A 159 -54.82 9.54 -21.79
N LEU A 160 -55.64 10.06 -20.88
CA LEU A 160 -57.11 9.95 -20.90
C LEU A 160 -57.75 10.59 -22.15
N ARG A 161 -57.02 11.44 -22.88
CA ARG A 161 -57.47 12.00 -24.17
C ARG A 161 -57.10 11.15 -25.39
N ASP A 162 -56.24 10.15 -25.25
CA ASP A 162 -55.98 9.19 -26.33
C ASP A 162 -57.14 8.21 -26.47
N ARG A 163 -57.57 7.98 -27.70
CA ARG A 163 -58.67 7.07 -28.02
C ARG A 163 -58.26 5.60 -27.90
N SER A 164 -56.99 5.26 -28.11
CA SER A 164 -56.51 3.88 -27.94
C SER A 164 -56.48 3.49 -26.46
N PHE A 165 -56.00 4.38 -25.59
CA PHE A 165 -56.01 4.20 -24.15
C PHE A 165 -57.43 4.11 -23.59
N GLN A 166 -58.34 5.01 -23.99
CA GLN A 166 -59.77 4.94 -23.63
C GLN A 166 -60.41 3.60 -23.98
N ALA A 167 -60.13 3.06 -25.18
CA ALA A 167 -60.68 1.77 -25.61
C ALA A 167 -60.17 0.62 -24.74
N ARG A 168 -58.87 0.61 -24.40
CA ARG A 168 -58.26 -0.41 -23.56
C ARG A 168 -58.80 -0.40 -22.13
N ILE A 169 -58.75 0.74 -21.44
CA ILE A 169 -59.24 0.83 -20.06
C ILE A 169 -60.75 0.61 -19.94
N GLY A 170 -61.50 0.92 -21.00
CA GLY A 170 -62.91 0.57 -21.11
C GLY A 170 -63.14 -0.93 -21.28
N GLN A 171 -62.34 -1.61 -22.10
CA GLN A 171 -62.42 -3.07 -22.24
C GLN A 171 -62.05 -3.77 -20.93
N GLU A 172 -60.93 -3.41 -20.30
CA GLU A 172 -60.50 -3.94 -19.00
C GLU A 172 -61.59 -3.78 -17.92
N LEU A 173 -62.25 -2.61 -17.88
CA LEU A 173 -63.34 -2.34 -16.95
C LEU A 173 -64.60 -3.18 -17.24
N LEU A 174 -65.03 -3.27 -18.51
CA LEU A 174 -66.18 -4.10 -18.88
C LEU A 174 -65.91 -5.57 -18.56
N GLU A 175 -64.70 -6.05 -18.87
CA GLU A 175 -64.27 -7.41 -18.62
C GLU A 175 -64.26 -7.76 -17.13
N TYR A 176 -63.77 -6.88 -16.25
CA TYR A 176 -63.84 -7.09 -14.80
C TYR A 176 -65.30 -7.11 -14.29
N LEU A 177 -66.14 -6.18 -14.75
CA LEU A 177 -67.56 -6.11 -14.38
C LEU A 177 -68.33 -7.39 -14.80
N THR A 178 -68.07 -7.91 -16.00
CA THR A 178 -68.67 -9.17 -16.48
C THR A 178 -68.19 -10.38 -15.68
N HIS A 179 -66.87 -10.52 -15.44
CA HIS A 179 -66.33 -11.65 -14.68
C HIS A 179 -66.75 -11.68 -13.20
N ASN A 180 -67.16 -10.52 -12.66
CA ASN A 180 -67.57 -10.38 -11.26
C ASN A 180 -69.10 -10.17 -11.10
N ASN A 181 -69.91 -10.70 -12.02
CA ASN A 181 -71.38 -10.77 -11.91
C ASN A 181 -72.12 -9.42 -11.72
N PHE A 182 -71.56 -8.29 -12.17
CA PHE A 182 -72.16 -6.95 -12.03
C PHE A 182 -73.64 -6.91 -12.43
N GLU A 183 -73.99 -7.52 -13.57
CA GLU A 183 -75.37 -7.48 -14.10
C GLU A 183 -76.37 -8.22 -13.20
N LEU A 184 -75.92 -9.25 -12.48
CA LEU A 184 -76.74 -10.06 -11.57
C LEU A 184 -77.02 -9.31 -10.26
N GLU A 185 -75.98 -8.69 -9.69
CA GLU A 185 -76.05 -7.96 -8.42
C GLU A 185 -76.81 -6.63 -8.58
N MET A 186 -76.44 -5.82 -9.59
CA MET A 186 -77.02 -4.50 -9.83
C MET A 186 -78.30 -4.54 -10.70
N LYS A 187 -78.66 -5.72 -11.24
CA LYS A 187 -79.85 -5.96 -12.09
C LYS A 187 -79.95 -4.98 -13.27
N HIS A 188 -78.80 -4.67 -13.87
CA HIS A 188 -78.65 -3.66 -14.91
C HIS A 188 -77.57 -4.07 -15.91
N SER A 189 -77.96 -4.35 -17.15
CA SER A 189 -77.03 -4.84 -18.18
C SER A 189 -76.21 -3.74 -18.86
N LEU A 190 -74.95 -4.05 -19.16
CA LEU A 190 -73.98 -3.15 -19.76
C LEU A 190 -73.75 -3.50 -21.23
N GLY A 191 -74.46 -2.81 -22.12
CA GLY A 191 -74.28 -2.98 -23.56
C GLY A 191 -72.87 -2.63 -24.04
N GLN A 192 -72.43 -3.25 -25.14
CA GLN A 192 -71.07 -3.10 -25.69
C GLN A 192 -70.67 -1.64 -26.07
N ASN A 193 -71.64 -0.72 -26.16
CA ASN A 193 -71.40 0.71 -26.36
C ASN A 193 -71.50 1.57 -25.08
N THR A 194 -71.90 1.01 -23.92
CA THR A 194 -72.14 1.78 -22.70
C THR A 194 -70.90 2.57 -22.25
N LEU A 195 -69.69 1.98 -22.28
CA LEU A 195 -68.46 2.69 -21.92
C LEU A 195 -67.94 3.66 -23.00
N ARG A 196 -68.57 3.71 -24.18
CA ARG A 196 -68.31 4.72 -25.22
C ARG A 196 -69.14 5.99 -25.02
N SER A 197 -70.36 5.86 -24.51
CA SER A 197 -71.32 6.94 -24.28
C SER A 197 -72.32 6.53 -23.19
N PRO A 198 -71.93 6.58 -21.90
CA PRO A 198 -72.77 6.08 -20.82
C PRO A 198 -73.90 7.04 -20.49
N THR A 199 -75.00 6.49 -19.98
CA THR A 199 -76.00 7.27 -19.26
C THR A 199 -75.51 7.60 -17.85
N GLN A 200 -76.15 8.57 -17.19
CA GLN A 200 -75.91 8.84 -15.78
C GLN A 200 -76.21 7.62 -14.88
N LYS A 201 -77.16 6.76 -15.30
CA LYS A 201 -77.52 5.54 -14.56
C LYS A 201 -76.40 4.50 -14.60
N ASP A 202 -75.77 4.30 -15.76
CA ASP A 202 -74.63 3.38 -15.92
C ASP A 202 -73.47 3.78 -15.01
N PHE A 203 -73.07 5.06 -15.03
CA PHE A 203 -72.01 5.57 -14.16
C PHE A 203 -72.36 5.39 -12.67
N ASN A 204 -73.57 5.75 -12.26
CA ASN A 204 -73.98 5.66 -10.86
C ASN A 204 -73.87 4.21 -10.35
N TYR A 205 -74.37 3.22 -11.10
CA TYR A 205 -74.29 1.82 -10.69
C TYR A 205 -72.87 1.26 -10.77
N ILE A 206 -72.08 1.56 -11.81
CA ILE A 206 -70.69 1.10 -11.90
C ILE A 206 -69.86 1.68 -10.74
N PHE A 207 -70.06 2.95 -10.38
CA PHE A 207 -69.41 3.56 -9.21
C PHE A 207 -69.85 2.90 -7.90
N GLN A 208 -71.16 2.70 -7.69
CA GLN A 208 -71.69 2.07 -6.47
C GLN A 208 -71.13 0.67 -6.27
N TRP A 209 -71.13 -0.14 -7.32
CA TRP A 209 -70.64 -1.51 -7.27
C TRP A 209 -69.12 -1.59 -7.04
N LEU A 210 -68.33 -0.81 -7.80
CA LEU A 210 -66.87 -0.73 -7.60
C LEU A 210 -66.49 -0.25 -6.20
N TYR A 211 -67.26 0.67 -5.62
CA TYR A 211 -66.98 1.14 -4.26
C TYR A 211 -67.46 0.15 -3.19
N HIS A 212 -68.54 -0.58 -3.40
CA HIS A 212 -68.96 -1.66 -2.50
C HIS A 212 -67.93 -2.81 -2.43
N ARG A 213 -67.17 -3.05 -3.51
CA ARG A 213 -66.00 -3.95 -3.52
C ARG A 213 -64.80 -3.44 -2.72
N ILE A 214 -64.77 -2.15 -2.35
CA ILE A 214 -63.71 -1.53 -1.54
C ILE A 214 -64.18 -1.33 -0.08
N ASP A 215 -65.46 -0.98 0.10
CA ASP A 215 -66.12 -0.79 1.41
C ASP A 215 -67.50 -1.46 1.39
N PRO A 216 -67.59 -2.76 1.75
CA PRO A 216 -68.87 -3.49 1.85
C PRO A 216 -69.83 -2.91 2.90
N GLY A 217 -69.33 -2.14 3.86
CA GLY A 217 -70.16 -1.48 4.87
C GLY A 217 -70.89 -0.23 4.35
N HIS A 218 -70.46 0.33 3.22
CA HIS A 218 -70.96 1.62 2.74
C HIS A 218 -72.41 1.57 2.27
N LYS A 219 -73.20 2.54 2.73
CA LYS A 219 -74.60 2.75 2.30
C LYS A 219 -74.76 4.16 1.77
N PHE A 220 -74.93 4.27 0.45
CA PHE A 220 -75.22 5.52 -0.26
C PHE A 220 -76.59 6.06 0.19
N GLN A 221 -76.66 7.33 0.64
CA GLN A 221 -77.88 7.93 1.21
C GLN A 221 -78.36 9.17 0.45
N LYS A 222 -77.47 9.83 -0.28
CA LYS A 222 -77.71 11.09 -1.00
C LYS A 222 -77.52 10.88 -2.50
N SER A 223 -77.66 11.95 -3.29
CA SER A 223 -77.39 11.91 -4.72
C SER A 223 -75.90 11.71 -5.01
N MET A 224 -75.60 10.97 -6.07
CA MET A 224 -74.22 10.54 -6.43
C MET A 224 -73.25 11.72 -6.59
N ASP A 225 -73.73 12.87 -7.08
CA ASP A 225 -72.98 14.12 -7.22
C ASP A 225 -72.59 14.77 -5.88
N ALA A 226 -73.24 14.39 -4.77
CA ALA A 226 -72.90 14.80 -3.42
C ALA A 226 -71.97 13.81 -2.69
N GLU A 227 -72.00 12.52 -3.02
CA GLU A 227 -71.27 11.46 -2.29
C GLU A 227 -69.93 11.07 -2.96
N VAL A 228 -69.84 11.12 -4.29
CA VAL A 228 -68.58 10.83 -5.02
C VAL A 228 -67.41 11.74 -4.60
N PRO A 229 -67.54 13.08 -4.44
CA PRO A 229 -66.39 13.92 -4.08
C PRO A 229 -65.83 13.63 -2.67
N PRO A 230 -66.66 13.45 -1.61
CA PRO A 230 -66.20 12.93 -0.32
C PRO A 230 -65.51 11.56 -0.42
N ILE A 231 -66.10 10.59 -1.12
CA ILE A 231 -65.54 9.23 -1.26
C ILE A 231 -64.15 9.27 -1.92
N LEU A 232 -64.00 9.99 -3.04
CA LEU A 232 -62.71 10.13 -3.71
C LEU A 232 -61.64 10.81 -2.83
N LYS A 233 -62.05 11.76 -1.99
CA LYS A 233 -61.15 12.40 -1.01
C LYS A 233 -60.74 11.43 0.11
N GLN A 234 -61.66 10.59 0.59
CA GLN A 234 -61.39 9.57 1.61
C GLN A 234 -60.46 8.46 1.08
N LEU A 235 -60.70 7.98 -0.14
CA LEU A 235 -59.84 7.05 -0.88
C LEU A 235 -58.51 7.68 -1.34
N ARG A 236 -58.26 8.97 -1.04
CA ARG A 236 -57.07 9.73 -1.43
C ARG A 236 -56.77 9.69 -2.94
N TYR A 237 -57.82 9.66 -3.77
CA TYR A 237 -57.70 9.65 -5.23
C TYR A 237 -56.85 10.86 -5.71
N PRO A 238 -55.71 10.66 -6.41
CA PRO A 238 -54.73 11.73 -6.64
C PRO A 238 -55.20 12.93 -7.49
N TYR A 239 -56.39 12.83 -8.11
CA TYR A 239 -56.97 13.84 -9.00
C TYR A 239 -58.37 14.28 -8.56
N GLU A 240 -58.69 14.13 -7.26
CA GLU A 240 -59.98 14.49 -6.66
C GLU A 240 -60.36 15.96 -6.91
N LYS A 241 -59.39 16.88 -6.79
CA LYS A 241 -59.54 18.33 -7.05
C LYS A 241 -59.80 18.66 -8.53
N GLY A 242 -59.61 17.70 -9.44
CA GLY A 242 -59.92 17.85 -10.86
C GLY A 242 -61.38 17.54 -11.21
N ILE A 243 -62.18 17.04 -10.25
CA ILE A 243 -63.54 16.56 -10.47
C ILE A 243 -64.53 17.35 -9.59
N THR A 244 -65.46 18.05 -10.20
CA THR A 244 -66.45 18.89 -9.51
C THR A 244 -67.85 18.27 -9.51
N LYS A 245 -68.65 18.65 -8.49
CA LYS A 245 -70.05 18.22 -8.35
C LYS A 245 -70.88 18.39 -9.63
N SER A 246 -70.75 19.52 -10.31
CA SER A 246 -71.47 19.80 -11.57
C SER A 246 -71.04 18.93 -12.76
N GLN A 247 -69.83 18.36 -12.74
CA GLN A 247 -69.41 17.38 -13.75
C GLN A 247 -69.98 15.99 -13.46
N ILE A 248 -70.08 15.60 -12.18
CA ILE A 248 -70.65 14.30 -11.76
C ILE A 248 -72.16 14.24 -12.00
N ALA A 249 -72.86 15.38 -12.00
CA ALA A 249 -74.26 15.49 -12.39
C ALA A 249 -74.51 15.31 -13.91
N ALA A 250 -73.47 15.23 -14.74
CA ALA A 250 -73.57 15.13 -16.21
C ALA A 250 -72.39 14.36 -16.83
N VAL A 251 -72.16 13.11 -16.38
CA VAL A 251 -70.94 12.34 -16.68
C VAL A 251 -70.72 11.98 -18.15
N GLY A 252 -71.79 11.81 -18.94
CA GLY A 252 -71.73 11.43 -20.36
C GLY A 252 -71.25 12.54 -21.31
N GLY A 253 -70.89 13.72 -20.78
CA GLY A 253 -70.39 14.85 -21.56
C GLY A 253 -68.89 14.80 -21.88
N GLN A 254 -68.31 15.96 -22.21
CA GLN A 254 -66.90 16.11 -22.59
C GLN A 254 -65.88 15.59 -21.54
N ASN A 255 -66.32 15.44 -20.29
CA ASN A 255 -65.49 14.96 -19.17
C ASN A 255 -65.53 13.43 -18.98
N TRP A 256 -66.29 12.68 -19.81
CA TRP A 256 -66.38 11.22 -19.70
C TRP A 256 -65.01 10.51 -19.58
N PRO A 257 -63.95 10.86 -20.32
CA PRO A 257 -62.65 10.17 -20.17
C PRO A 257 -62.01 10.34 -18.79
N THR A 258 -62.32 11.41 -18.06
CA THR A 258 -61.91 11.61 -16.66
C THR A 258 -62.67 10.68 -15.72
N PHE A 259 -63.97 10.47 -15.97
CA PHE A 259 -64.80 9.52 -15.22
C PHE A 259 -64.42 8.08 -15.51
N LEU A 260 -64.19 7.72 -16.77
CA LEU A 260 -63.68 6.40 -17.16
C LEU A 260 -62.31 6.11 -16.50
N GLY A 261 -61.41 7.08 -16.47
CA GLY A 261 -60.14 6.96 -15.74
C GLY A 261 -60.30 6.82 -14.23
N MET A 262 -61.31 7.45 -13.63
CA MET A 262 -61.63 7.28 -12.20
C MET A 262 -62.20 5.88 -11.91
N LEU A 263 -63.17 5.40 -12.69
CA LEU A 263 -63.75 4.06 -12.53
C LEU A 263 -62.70 2.96 -12.76
N HIS A 264 -61.84 3.12 -13.77
CA HIS A 264 -60.71 2.21 -14.01
C HIS A 264 -59.70 2.19 -12.85
N TRP A 265 -59.47 3.33 -12.18
CA TRP A 265 -58.64 3.36 -10.98
C TRP A 265 -59.31 2.70 -9.77
N LEU A 266 -60.63 2.86 -9.59
CA LEU A 266 -61.40 2.15 -8.56
C LEU A 266 -61.38 0.64 -8.79
N MET A 267 -61.50 0.19 -10.05
CA MET A 267 -61.32 -1.21 -10.45
C MET A 267 -59.92 -1.73 -10.08
N GLN A 268 -58.86 -0.97 -10.39
CA GLN A 268 -57.49 -1.35 -10.02
C GLN A 268 -57.28 -1.38 -8.49
N LEU A 269 -57.95 -0.51 -7.73
CA LEU A 269 -57.91 -0.50 -6.27
C LEU A 269 -58.64 -1.71 -5.68
N ALA A 270 -59.84 -2.03 -6.16
CA ALA A 270 -60.58 -3.24 -5.77
C ALA A 270 -59.77 -4.51 -6.07
N GLN A 271 -59.22 -4.62 -7.29
CA GLN A 271 -58.33 -5.74 -7.65
C GLN A 271 -57.09 -5.82 -6.77
N MET A 272 -56.47 -4.70 -6.39
CA MET A 272 -55.31 -4.69 -5.48
C MET A 272 -55.69 -5.19 -4.08
N MET A 273 -56.88 -4.84 -3.59
CA MET A 273 -57.40 -5.30 -2.29
C MET A 273 -57.76 -6.80 -2.33
N ASP A 274 -58.46 -7.25 -3.38
CA ASP A 274 -58.77 -8.68 -3.62
C ASP A 274 -57.49 -9.52 -3.55
N ARG A 275 -56.44 -9.12 -4.31
CA ARG A 275 -55.13 -9.79 -4.36
C ARG A 275 -54.36 -9.74 -3.03
N PHE A 276 -54.43 -8.62 -2.31
CA PHE A 276 -53.81 -8.48 -0.99
C PHE A 276 -54.49 -9.34 0.07
N LEU A 277 -55.81 -9.58 -0.03
CA LEU A 277 -56.51 -10.53 0.84
C LEU A 277 -56.15 -11.99 0.49
N LEU A 278 -55.98 -12.30 -0.79
CA LEU A 278 -55.55 -13.62 -1.29
C LEU A 278 -54.06 -13.95 -1.05
N GLY A 279 -53.23 -12.98 -0.65
CA GLY A 279 -51.80 -13.19 -0.39
C GLY A 279 -50.89 -13.19 -1.61
N GLU A 280 -51.36 -12.71 -2.79
CA GLU A 280 -50.53 -12.65 -4.01
C GLU A 280 -49.25 -11.80 -3.88
N TYR A 281 -49.17 -10.94 -2.86
CA TYR A 281 -48.04 -10.06 -2.60
C TYR A 281 -47.10 -10.55 -1.49
N ASP A 282 -47.40 -11.65 -0.79
CA ASP A 282 -46.68 -12.03 0.43
C ASP A 282 -45.21 -12.39 0.15
N GLU A 283 -44.94 -13.07 -0.97
CA GLU A 283 -43.59 -13.37 -1.45
C GLU A 283 -42.80 -12.08 -1.78
N ALA A 284 -43.46 -11.08 -2.38
CA ALA A 284 -42.85 -9.79 -2.70
C ALA A 284 -42.64 -8.89 -1.47
N CYS A 285 -43.42 -9.10 -0.41
CA CYS A 285 -43.16 -8.51 0.91
C CYS A 285 -41.94 -9.18 1.57
N ALA A 286 -41.83 -10.52 1.49
CA ALA A 286 -40.69 -11.28 2.00
C ALA A 286 -39.37 -10.91 1.30
N GLU A 287 -39.35 -10.76 -0.03
CA GLU A 287 -38.20 -10.21 -0.79
C GLU A 287 -37.76 -8.82 -0.28
N MET A 288 -38.71 -8.01 0.19
CA MET A 288 -38.48 -6.69 0.77
C MET A 288 -38.15 -6.71 2.27
N GLY A 289 -38.00 -7.88 2.87
CA GLY A 289 -37.64 -8.07 4.28
C GLY A 289 -38.80 -7.93 5.27
N VAL A 290 -40.04 -8.08 4.81
CA VAL A 290 -41.26 -8.05 5.63
C VAL A 290 -42.07 -9.33 5.40
N ASP A 291 -41.90 -10.32 6.27
CA ASP A 291 -42.79 -11.49 6.24
C ASP A 291 -44.19 -11.09 6.72
N VAL A 292 -45.19 -11.33 5.87
CA VAL A 292 -46.62 -11.13 6.15
C VAL A 292 -47.36 -12.48 6.18
N SER A 293 -46.69 -13.58 5.80
CA SER A 293 -47.31 -14.89 5.64
C SER A 293 -47.68 -15.53 6.99
N GLY A 294 -46.76 -15.50 7.96
CA GLY A 294 -47.02 -15.93 9.34
C GLY A 294 -48.12 -15.10 10.01
N ASP A 295 -48.03 -13.78 9.90
CA ASP A 295 -49.07 -12.86 10.38
C ASP A 295 -50.45 -13.16 9.77
N ARG A 296 -50.52 -13.42 8.45
CA ARG A 296 -51.79 -13.76 7.78
C ARG A 296 -52.40 -15.07 8.29
N ILE A 297 -51.58 -16.07 8.61
CA ILE A 297 -52.03 -17.34 9.22
C ILE A 297 -52.57 -17.06 10.63
N ILE A 298 -51.80 -16.32 11.45
CA ILE A 298 -52.17 -15.97 12.84
C ILE A 298 -53.44 -15.12 12.89
N PHE A 299 -53.59 -14.12 12.02
CA PHE A 299 -54.80 -13.29 11.98
C PHE A 299 -56.02 -14.04 11.46
N ARG A 300 -55.87 -15.01 10.54
CA ARG A 300 -56.97 -15.91 10.14
C ARG A 300 -57.40 -16.80 11.30
N PHE A 301 -56.45 -17.44 11.98
CA PHE A 301 -56.70 -18.19 13.21
C PHE A 301 -57.45 -17.33 14.25
N LEU A 302 -56.88 -16.19 14.64
CA LEU A 302 -57.47 -15.28 15.63
C LEU A 302 -58.88 -14.83 15.25
N THR A 303 -59.12 -14.45 13.99
CA THR A 303 -60.43 -13.97 13.54
C THR A 303 -61.48 -15.08 13.58
N SER A 304 -61.14 -16.28 13.13
CA SER A 304 -62.05 -17.43 13.11
C SER A 304 -62.32 -17.98 14.51
N ALA A 305 -61.26 -18.17 15.31
CA ALA A 305 -61.35 -18.59 16.71
C ALA A 305 -62.16 -17.59 17.56
N TYR A 306 -61.94 -16.28 17.38
CA TYR A 306 -62.70 -15.25 18.10
C TYR A 306 -64.16 -15.17 17.66
N HIS A 307 -64.45 -15.38 16.37
CA HIS A 307 -65.83 -15.42 15.87
C HIS A 307 -66.62 -16.62 16.44
N ASP A 308 -65.98 -17.78 16.55
CA ASP A 308 -66.59 -18.99 17.10
C ASP A 308 -66.64 -18.95 18.65
N TRP A 309 -65.70 -18.26 19.29
CA TRP A 309 -65.76 -17.94 20.73
C TRP A 309 -66.91 -16.97 21.07
N LEU A 310 -67.13 -15.94 20.23
CA LEU A 310 -68.29 -15.03 20.35
C LEU A 310 -69.66 -15.70 20.10
N GLN A 311 -69.69 -16.95 19.65
CA GLN A 311 -70.90 -17.78 19.56
C GLN A 311 -71.10 -18.70 20.77
N GLY A 312 -70.14 -18.74 21.72
CA GLY A 312 -70.31 -19.40 23.01
C GLY A 312 -71.32 -18.66 23.89
N GLY A 313 -71.98 -19.41 24.78
CA GLY A 313 -72.90 -18.84 25.78
C GLY A 313 -72.18 -18.45 27.06
N GLU A 314 -72.74 -17.50 27.82
CA GLU A 314 -72.19 -17.08 29.12
C GLU A 314 -72.20 -18.20 30.20
N GLU A 315 -72.89 -19.32 29.94
CA GLU A 315 -72.97 -20.52 30.79
C GLU A 315 -72.11 -21.71 30.27
N GLU A 316 -71.28 -21.52 29.24
CA GLU A 316 -70.46 -22.58 28.65
C GLU A 316 -69.20 -22.89 29.49
N ASP A 317 -68.84 -24.18 29.61
CA ASP A 317 -67.63 -24.58 30.36
C ASP A 317 -66.33 -24.42 29.56
N ASP A 318 -65.23 -24.18 30.28
CA ASP A 318 -63.90 -23.95 29.71
C ASP A 318 -63.44 -25.12 28.82
N GLU A 319 -63.78 -26.37 29.15
CA GLU A 319 -63.41 -27.51 28.32
C GLU A 319 -64.15 -27.50 26.97
N THR A 320 -65.41 -27.06 26.92
CA THR A 320 -66.20 -27.01 25.68
C THR A 320 -65.80 -25.82 24.82
N ALA A 321 -65.44 -24.69 25.45
CA ALA A 321 -64.78 -23.58 24.78
C ALA A 321 -63.42 -24.02 24.17
N GLU A 322 -62.57 -24.74 24.92
CA GLU A 322 -61.31 -25.28 24.40
C GLU A 322 -61.53 -26.24 23.22
N LYS A 323 -62.49 -27.18 23.33
CA LYS A 323 -62.85 -28.12 22.26
C LYS A 323 -63.32 -27.43 20.98
N ARG A 324 -63.92 -26.23 21.05
CA ARG A 324 -64.27 -25.42 19.87
C ARG A 324 -63.03 -24.75 19.23
N LEU A 325 -61.98 -24.48 20.01
CA LEU A 325 -60.74 -23.88 19.50
C LEU A 325 -59.78 -24.90 18.84
N VAL A 326 -59.80 -26.17 19.25
CA VAL A 326 -58.99 -27.25 18.66
C VAL A 326 -58.95 -27.26 17.11
N PRO A 327 -60.09 -27.27 16.37
CA PRO A 327 -60.04 -27.30 14.90
C PRO A 327 -59.39 -26.06 14.27
N HIS A 328 -59.46 -24.89 14.93
CA HIS A 328 -58.76 -23.68 14.47
C HIS A 328 -57.25 -23.81 14.68
N VAL A 329 -56.81 -24.40 15.80
CA VAL A 329 -55.39 -24.69 16.08
C VAL A 329 -54.83 -25.73 15.10
N GLU A 330 -55.57 -26.79 14.80
CA GLU A 330 -55.19 -27.79 13.81
C GLU A 330 -55.09 -27.19 12.39
N MET A 331 -56.03 -26.34 12.00
CA MET A 331 -55.99 -25.62 10.73
C MET A 331 -54.75 -24.70 10.65
N MET A 332 -54.48 -23.92 11.71
CA MET A 332 -53.30 -23.06 11.80
C MET A 332 -52.00 -23.86 11.66
N ALA A 333 -51.89 -25.01 12.34
CA ALA A 333 -50.72 -25.89 12.28
C ALA A 333 -50.49 -26.44 10.86
N GLN A 334 -51.54 -26.91 10.19
CA GLN A 334 -51.47 -27.38 8.80
C GLN A 334 -51.08 -26.28 7.81
N GLU A 335 -51.45 -25.02 8.06
CA GLU A 335 -51.08 -23.89 7.21
C GLU A 335 -49.61 -23.49 7.41
N PHE A 336 -49.10 -23.50 8.64
CA PHE A 336 -47.67 -23.36 8.91
C PHE A 336 -46.85 -24.53 8.32
N GLU A 337 -47.33 -25.77 8.39
CA GLU A 337 -46.66 -26.92 7.79
C GLU A 337 -46.55 -26.77 6.26
N LYS A 338 -47.62 -26.36 5.57
CA LYS A 338 -47.61 -26.07 4.12
C LYS A 338 -46.71 -24.89 3.75
N GLY A 339 -46.65 -23.85 4.59
CA GLY A 339 -45.71 -22.73 4.40
C GLY A 339 -44.25 -23.20 4.53
N ASN A 340 -43.97 -24.02 5.54
CA ASN A 340 -42.64 -24.56 5.81
C ASN A 340 -42.20 -25.64 4.82
N GLU A 341 -43.11 -26.29 4.08
CA GLU A 341 -42.79 -27.36 3.12
C GLU A 341 -41.75 -26.89 2.09
N LYS A 342 -41.85 -25.63 1.61
CA LYS A 342 -40.84 -25.01 0.72
C LYS A 342 -39.44 -25.07 1.34
N TYR A 343 -39.28 -24.61 2.58
CA TYR A 343 -37.99 -24.55 3.28
C TYR A 343 -37.46 -25.94 3.62
N VAL A 344 -38.35 -26.90 3.92
CA VAL A 344 -37.98 -28.30 4.14
C VAL A 344 -37.45 -28.94 2.86
N GLN A 345 -38.07 -28.67 1.70
CA GLN A 345 -37.58 -29.13 0.39
C GLN A 345 -36.23 -28.47 0.04
N GLU A 346 -36.08 -27.16 0.24
CA GLU A 346 -34.82 -26.43 0.02
C GLU A 346 -33.68 -26.98 0.90
N MET A 347 -33.94 -27.19 2.20
CA MET A 347 -33.00 -27.78 3.14
C MET A 347 -32.53 -29.17 2.69
N GLN A 348 -33.43 -30.03 2.21
CA GLN A 348 -33.08 -31.36 1.70
C GLN A 348 -32.20 -31.30 0.44
N VAL A 349 -32.44 -30.34 -0.46
CA VAL A 349 -31.60 -30.10 -1.65
C VAL A 349 -30.20 -29.64 -1.23
N LEU A 350 -30.11 -28.68 -0.30
CA LEU A 350 -28.84 -28.15 0.20
C LEU A 350 -28.04 -29.21 0.98
N GLU A 351 -28.69 -30.08 1.76
CA GLU A 351 -28.01 -31.22 2.41
C GLU A 351 -27.47 -32.24 1.40
N ALA A 352 -28.22 -32.52 0.33
CA ALA A 352 -27.80 -33.42 -0.74
C ALA A 352 -26.61 -32.85 -1.53
N GLU A 353 -26.63 -31.56 -1.87
CA GLU A 353 -25.51 -30.87 -2.50
C GLU A 353 -24.28 -30.83 -1.57
N ASN A 354 -24.46 -30.51 -0.28
CA ASN A 354 -23.36 -30.47 0.69
C ASN A 354 -22.68 -31.84 0.84
N ARG A 355 -23.47 -32.93 0.81
CA ARG A 355 -22.94 -34.30 0.78
C ARG A 355 -22.16 -34.57 -0.51
N ALA A 356 -22.75 -34.31 -1.68
CA ALA A 356 -22.09 -34.53 -2.96
C ALA A 356 -20.79 -33.72 -3.14
N LEU A 357 -20.71 -32.52 -2.56
CA LEU A 357 -19.49 -31.70 -2.53
C LEU A 357 -18.44 -32.27 -1.56
N ARG A 358 -18.83 -32.80 -0.39
CA ARG A 358 -17.92 -33.49 0.53
C ARG A 358 -17.35 -34.77 -0.07
N ASP A 359 -18.20 -35.58 -0.72
CA ASP A 359 -17.79 -36.81 -1.40
C ASP A 359 -16.78 -36.50 -2.53
N GLN A 360 -17.00 -35.40 -3.28
CA GLN A 360 -16.04 -34.90 -4.28
C GLN A 360 -14.73 -34.42 -3.66
N ILE A 361 -14.76 -33.75 -2.50
CA ILE A 361 -13.53 -33.34 -1.79
C ILE A 361 -12.74 -34.57 -1.33
N GLU A 362 -13.39 -35.57 -0.72
CA GLU A 362 -12.72 -36.80 -0.26
C GLU A 362 -12.10 -37.58 -1.44
N GLU A 363 -12.79 -37.64 -2.58
CA GLU A 363 -12.26 -38.29 -3.79
C GLU A 363 -11.10 -37.48 -4.42
N LEU A 364 -11.16 -36.15 -4.40
CA LEU A 364 -10.03 -35.30 -4.81
C LEU A 364 -8.83 -35.41 -3.86
N GLU A 365 -9.05 -35.56 -2.55
CA GLU A 365 -7.99 -35.78 -1.57
C GLU A 365 -7.33 -37.17 -1.72
N LYS A 366 -8.09 -38.22 -2.04
CA LYS A 366 -7.55 -39.55 -2.38
C LYS A 366 -6.73 -39.56 -3.67
N ASN A 367 -7.20 -38.84 -4.69
CA ASN A 367 -6.51 -38.76 -5.98
C ASN A 367 -5.41 -37.69 -6.03
N ALA A 368 -5.29 -36.84 -5.00
CA ALA A 368 -4.22 -35.87 -4.89
C ALA A 368 -2.86 -36.60 -4.81
N PRO A 369 -1.89 -36.29 -5.69
CA PRO A 369 -0.55 -36.84 -5.55
C PRO A 369 0.06 -36.31 -4.26
N ASP A 370 0.50 -37.23 -3.38
CA ASP A 370 1.20 -36.95 -2.13
C ASP A 370 2.19 -35.79 -2.29
N MET A 371 1.84 -34.63 -1.74
CA MET A 371 2.58 -33.39 -1.94
C MET A 371 4.03 -33.53 -1.45
N ALA A 372 4.26 -34.34 -0.40
CA ALA A 372 5.58 -34.62 0.12
C ALA A 372 6.39 -35.60 -0.75
N LYS A 373 5.81 -36.23 -1.78
CA LYS A 373 6.56 -36.87 -2.88
C LYS A 373 6.85 -35.86 -3.99
N LEU A 374 5.90 -34.99 -4.33
CA LEU A 374 6.09 -33.98 -5.37
C LEU A 374 7.18 -32.96 -4.99
N ASP A 375 7.18 -32.46 -3.75
CA ASP A 375 8.23 -31.60 -3.19
C ASP A 375 9.62 -32.27 -3.22
N LYS A 376 9.69 -33.58 -2.93
CA LYS A 376 10.95 -34.33 -3.01
C LYS A 376 11.45 -34.41 -4.45
N HIS A 377 10.58 -34.69 -5.41
CA HIS A 377 10.93 -34.67 -6.83
C HIS A 377 11.34 -33.27 -7.30
N PHE A 378 10.65 -32.21 -6.86
CA PHE A 378 11.00 -30.84 -7.19
C PHE A 378 12.41 -30.49 -6.69
N ARG A 379 12.73 -30.78 -5.43
CA ARG A 379 14.08 -30.55 -4.85
C ARG A 379 15.17 -31.34 -5.57
N ILE A 380 14.92 -32.60 -5.93
CA ILE A 380 15.88 -33.42 -6.70
C ILE A 380 16.15 -32.78 -8.07
N LEU A 381 15.10 -32.32 -8.77
CA LEU A 381 15.23 -31.65 -10.06
C LEU A 381 15.92 -30.27 -9.95
N GLU A 382 15.72 -29.54 -8.85
CA GLU A 382 16.38 -28.26 -8.57
C GLU A 382 17.88 -28.45 -8.27
N ASP A 383 18.23 -29.45 -7.45
CA ASP A 383 19.62 -29.85 -7.20
C ASP A 383 20.32 -30.33 -8.48
N ASP A 384 19.67 -31.16 -9.30
CA ASP A 384 20.22 -31.63 -10.58
C ASP A 384 20.36 -30.48 -11.58
N LYS A 385 19.39 -29.56 -11.65
CA LYS A 385 19.52 -28.33 -12.45
C LYS A 385 20.78 -27.55 -12.08
N ARG A 386 21.02 -27.30 -10.79
CA ARG A 386 22.25 -26.61 -10.33
C ARG A 386 23.51 -27.35 -10.77
N LYS A 387 23.56 -28.69 -10.61
CA LYS A 387 24.72 -29.50 -11.04
C LYS A 387 24.98 -29.35 -12.55
N PHE A 388 23.93 -29.27 -13.38
CA PHE A 388 24.08 -29.03 -14.81
C PHE A 388 24.50 -27.59 -15.14
N GLU A 389 24.01 -26.58 -14.42
CA GLU A 389 24.46 -25.19 -14.56
C GLU A 389 25.95 -25.02 -14.19
N ASP A 390 26.38 -25.58 -13.05
CA ASP A 390 27.79 -25.61 -12.62
C ASP A 390 28.68 -26.37 -13.62
N TYR A 391 28.22 -27.51 -14.13
CA TYR A 391 28.92 -28.30 -15.15
C TYR A 391 29.07 -27.50 -16.46
N ASN A 392 28.00 -26.88 -16.93
CA ASN A 392 28.02 -26.07 -18.16
C ASN A 392 28.96 -24.86 -18.02
N GLN A 393 28.97 -24.17 -16.87
CA GLN A 393 29.90 -23.07 -16.61
C GLN A 393 31.37 -23.56 -16.60
N ASN A 394 31.64 -24.72 -16.02
CA ASN A 394 32.97 -25.36 -16.03
C ASN A 394 33.41 -25.79 -17.45
N VAL A 395 32.48 -26.28 -18.29
CA VAL A 395 32.76 -26.60 -19.69
C VAL A 395 33.00 -25.34 -20.52
N GLN A 396 32.16 -24.32 -20.38
CA GLN A 396 32.32 -23.02 -21.06
C GLN A 396 33.67 -22.37 -20.70
N GLY A 397 34.01 -22.32 -19.40
CA GLY A 397 35.30 -21.84 -18.92
C GLY A 397 36.50 -22.75 -19.24
N LYS A 398 36.31 -23.92 -19.87
CA LYS A 398 37.36 -24.70 -20.53
C LYS A 398 37.46 -24.37 -22.02
N ILE A 399 36.32 -24.24 -22.71
CA ILE A 399 36.26 -23.83 -24.12
C ILE A 399 37.01 -22.50 -24.30
N GLU A 400 36.68 -21.49 -23.51
CA GLU A 400 37.35 -20.17 -23.55
C GLU A 400 38.87 -20.26 -23.30
N LYS A 401 39.32 -21.15 -22.41
CA LYS A 401 40.76 -21.36 -22.16
C LYS A 401 41.45 -22.02 -23.35
N TYR A 402 40.81 -23.00 -23.98
CA TYR A 402 41.37 -23.66 -25.16
C TYR A 402 41.33 -22.76 -26.39
N GLU A 403 40.26 -21.99 -26.63
CA GLU A 403 40.21 -20.98 -27.70
C GLU A 403 41.32 -19.93 -27.55
N ASN A 404 41.52 -19.40 -26.35
CA ASN A 404 42.58 -18.41 -26.11
C ASN A 404 43.98 -19.03 -26.25
N ARG A 405 44.16 -20.32 -25.90
CA ARG A 405 45.42 -21.04 -26.14
C ARG A 405 45.65 -21.35 -27.61
N ILE A 406 44.59 -21.65 -28.38
CA ILE A 406 44.65 -21.85 -29.83
C ILE A 406 45.08 -20.54 -30.51
N LYS A 407 44.39 -19.42 -30.25
CA LYS A 407 44.75 -18.08 -30.79
C LYS A 407 46.21 -17.73 -30.50
N PHE A 408 46.67 -17.94 -29.26
CA PHE A 408 48.08 -17.72 -28.89
C PHE A 408 49.05 -18.59 -29.73
N LEU A 409 48.76 -19.88 -29.88
CA LEU A 409 49.60 -20.80 -30.65
C LEU A 409 49.57 -20.48 -32.15
N GLU A 410 48.43 -20.05 -32.69
CA GLU A 410 48.31 -19.60 -34.08
C GLU A 410 49.13 -18.32 -34.34
N ASP A 411 49.21 -17.40 -33.39
CA ASP A 411 50.03 -16.18 -33.53
C ASP A 411 51.52 -16.45 -33.31
N GLU A 412 51.87 -17.39 -32.41
CA GLU A 412 53.24 -17.89 -32.22
C GLU A 412 53.75 -18.59 -33.50
N LEU A 413 52.92 -19.43 -34.13
CA LEU A 413 53.24 -20.16 -35.36
C LEU A 413 53.42 -19.22 -36.56
N LYS A 414 52.50 -18.25 -36.76
CA LYS A 414 52.65 -17.19 -37.77
C LYS A 414 53.98 -16.43 -37.65
N LYS A 415 54.44 -16.20 -36.42
CA LYS A 415 55.74 -15.55 -36.18
C LYS A 415 56.90 -16.46 -36.58
N THR A 416 56.89 -17.74 -36.19
CA THR A 416 57.98 -18.66 -36.54
C THR A 416 58.08 -18.91 -38.04
N ASP A 417 56.97 -18.91 -38.78
CA ASP A 417 56.97 -19.02 -40.25
C ASP A 417 57.61 -17.78 -40.90
N ALA A 418 57.32 -16.58 -40.38
CA ALA A 418 57.92 -15.33 -40.86
C ALA A 418 59.43 -15.24 -40.54
N ASP A 419 59.83 -15.64 -39.32
CA ASP A 419 61.24 -15.71 -38.92
C ASP A 419 62.01 -16.75 -39.78
N LEU A 420 61.38 -17.87 -40.15
CA LEU A 420 61.95 -18.89 -41.05
C LEU A 420 62.15 -18.37 -42.48
N GLN A 421 61.13 -17.74 -43.08
CA GLN A 421 61.21 -17.21 -44.44
C GLN A 421 62.38 -16.21 -44.59
N ALA A 422 62.55 -15.32 -43.62
CA ALA A 422 63.64 -14.35 -43.61
C ALA A 422 65.03 -15.03 -43.61
N ALA A 423 65.19 -16.14 -42.88
CA ALA A 423 66.44 -16.89 -42.83
C ALA A 423 66.70 -17.70 -44.12
N GLU A 424 65.65 -18.20 -44.79
CA GLU A 424 65.79 -18.85 -46.10
C GLU A 424 66.18 -17.85 -47.20
N ASP A 425 65.61 -16.64 -47.17
CA ASP A 425 65.94 -15.54 -48.08
C ASP A 425 67.41 -15.09 -47.90
N GLU A 426 67.88 -14.91 -46.65
CA GLU A 426 69.28 -14.58 -46.35
C GLU A 426 70.24 -15.66 -46.86
N ARG A 427 69.93 -16.94 -46.58
CA ARG A 427 70.74 -18.08 -47.05
C ARG A 427 70.82 -18.13 -48.57
N SER A 428 69.73 -17.82 -49.27
CA SER A 428 69.68 -17.75 -50.74
C SER A 428 70.57 -16.62 -51.28
N GLY A 429 70.52 -15.44 -50.65
CA GLY A 429 71.38 -14.30 -51.00
C GLY A 429 72.87 -14.58 -50.82
N LEU A 430 73.25 -15.24 -49.71
CA LEU A 430 74.64 -15.65 -49.46
C LEU A 430 75.13 -16.68 -50.49
N GLN A 431 74.32 -17.69 -50.82
CA GLN A 431 74.68 -18.69 -51.84
C GLN A 431 74.90 -18.03 -53.20
N ALA A 432 74.00 -17.14 -53.63
CA ALA A 432 74.13 -16.42 -54.90
C ALA A 432 75.41 -15.56 -54.96
N SER A 433 75.83 -14.96 -53.84
CA SER A 433 77.08 -14.20 -53.74
C SER A 433 78.34 -15.09 -53.86
N VAL A 434 78.30 -16.31 -53.32
CA VAL A 434 79.38 -17.30 -53.46
C VAL A 434 79.45 -17.81 -54.91
N ASP A 435 78.32 -18.16 -55.51
CA ASP A 435 78.24 -18.64 -56.88
C ASP A 435 78.70 -17.57 -57.89
N GLN A 436 78.40 -16.29 -57.62
CA GLN A 436 78.89 -15.15 -58.40
C GLN A 436 80.41 -14.94 -58.33
N GLN A 437 81.05 -15.35 -57.23
CA GLN A 437 82.50 -15.22 -57.04
C GLN A 437 83.31 -16.36 -57.69
N GLY A 438 82.67 -17.46 -58.06
CA GLY A 438 83.26 -18.51 -58.90
C GLY A 438 84.50 -19.22 -58.35
N MET A 439 84.73 -19.18 -57.03
CA MET A 439 85.91 -19.78 -56.40
C MET A 439 85.76 -21.30 -56.23
N THR A 440 86.69 -22.06 -56.81
CA THR A 440 86.73 -23.52 -56.67
C THR A 440 87.30 -23.94 -55.32
N ILE A 441 86.75 -25.02 -54.73
CA ILE A 441 87.19 -25.58 -53.43
C ILE A 441 88.71 -25.86 -53.42
N GLN A 442 89.28 -26.28 -54.56
CA GLN A 442 90.72 -26.56 -54.69
C GLN A 442 91.60 -25.30 -54.63
N ASP A 443 91.09 -24.13 -55.03
CA ASP A 443 91.82 -22.86 -54.91
C ASP A 443 91.83 -22.37 -53.46
N ILE A 444 90.76 -22.64 -52.71
CA ILE A 444 90.68 -22.38 -51.26
C ILE A 444 91.73 -23.20 -50.52
N ASP A 445 91.84 -24.51 -50.77
CA ASP A 445 92.87 -25.36 -50.15
C ASP A 445 94.30 -24.99 -50.59
N ARG A 446 94.48 -24.51 -51.82
CA ARG A 446 95.79 -24.06 -52.31
C ARG A 446 96.22 -22.73 -51.66
N MET A 447 95.28 -21.81 -51.42
CA MET A 447 95.54 -20.61 -50.62
C MET A 447 95.82 -20.96 -49.16
N ASN A 448 95.10 -21.91 -48.56
CA ASN A 448 95.33 -22.36 -47.19
C ASN A 448 96.74 -22.93 -46.98
N THR A 449 97.24 -23.73 -47.93
CA THR A 449 98.55 -24.42 -47.80
C THR A 449 99.77 -23.51 -48.03
N GLU A 450 99.72 -22.54 -48.98
CA GLU A 450 100.78 -21.52 -49.06
C GLU A 450 100.76 -20.57 -47.85
N ARG A 451 99.56 -20.20 -47.37
CA ARG A 451 99.38 -19.42 -46.14
C ARG A 451 100.06 -20.11 -44.96
N GLU A 452 99.81 -21.39 -44.72
CA GLU A 452 100.37 -22.13 -43.57
C GLU A 452 101.91 -22.12 -43.57
N ARG A 453 102.55 -22.30 -44.74
CA ARG A 453 104.02 -22.27 -44.87
C ARG A 453 104.61 -20.88 -44.61
N LEU A 454 103.94 -19.82 -45.05
CA LEU A 454 104.37 -18.44 -44.78
C LEU A 454 104.12 -18.07 -43.31
N GLN A 455 102.98 -18.47 -42.75
CA GLN A 455 102.59 -18.23 -41.37
C GLN A 455 103.64 -18.79 -40.38
N LYS A 456 104.22 -19.96 -40.64
CA LYS A 456 105.24 -20.55 -39.77
C LYS A 456 106.59 -19.80 -39.73
N ASN A 457 107.06 -19.24 -40.85
CA ASN A 457 108.25 -18.36 -40.83
C ASN A 457 107.93 -16.99 -40.21
N LEU A 458 106.67 -16.55 -40.32
CA LEU A 458 106.19 -15.35 -39.65
C LEU A 458 106.11 -15.55 -38.13
N GLU A 459 105.75 -16.74 -37.64
CA GLU A 459 105.75 -17.09 -36.20
C GLU A 459 107.15 -16.97 -35.58
N ASP A 460 108.18 -17.63 -36.12
CA ASP A 460 109.54 -17.57 -35.56
C ASP A 460 110.12 -16.13 -35.54
N THR A 461 109.73 -15.29 -36.52
CA THR A 461 110.12 -13.87 -36.60
C THR A 461 109.14 -12.91 -35.91
N ALA A 462 107.97 -13.39 -35.47
CA ALA A 462 107.09 -12.72 -34.52
C ALA A 462 107.61 -12.97 -33.10
N ASN A 463 107.68 -14.23 -32.67
CA ASN A 463 108.09 -14.68 -31.33
C ASN A 463 109.31 -13.93 -30.77
N ARG A 464 110.40 -13.87 -31.55
CA ARG A 464 111.67 -13.25 -31.09
C ARG A 464 111.60 -11.72 -30.97
N LEU A 465 110.64 -11.08 -31.64
CA LEU A 465 110.35 -9.67 -31.43
C LEU A 465 109.23 -9.48 -30.40
N GLU A 466 108.29 -10.41 -30.26
CA GLU A 466 107.28 -10.37 -29.22
C GLU A 466 107.92 -10.38 -27.82
N GLU A 467 109.04 -11.06 -27.64
CA GLU A 467 109.90 -10.96 -26.44
C GLU A 467 110.49 -9.55 -26.20
N THR A 468 110.85 -8.80 -27.26
CA THR A 468 111.32 -7.41 -27.10
C THR A 468 110.17 -6.42 -26.97
N HIS A 469 109.07 -6.66 -27.67
CA HIS A 469 107.84 -5.87 -27.66
C HIS A 469 107.14 -5.95 -26.30
N THR A 470 106.99 -7.15 -25.71
CA THR A 470 106.42 -7.33 -24.36
C THR A 470 107.21 -6.59 -23.29
N ARG A 471 108.53 -6.44 -23.43
CA ARG A 471 109.36 -5.62 -22.51
C ARG A 471 109.16 -4.11 -22.68
N VAL A 472 108.82 -3.64 -23.89
CA VAL A 472 108.44 -2.25 -24.16
C VAL A 472 107.00 -1.99 -23.68
N MET A 473 106.05 -2.82 -24.13
CA MET A 473 104.64 -2.83 -23.69
C MET A 473 104.50 -2.85 -22.16
N ALA A 474 105.32 -3.61 -21.43
CA ALA A 474 105.26 -3.65 -19.96
C ALA A 474 105.63 -2.30 -19.31
N LYS A 475 106.42 -1.46 -19.97
CA LYS A 475 106.78 -0.10 -19.50
C LYS A 475 105.85 0.97 -20.04
N GLU A 476 105.38 0.82 -21.29
CA GLU A 476 104.33 1.67 -21.85
C GLU A 476 103.03 1.48 -21.05
N ALA A 477 102.59 0.26 -20.76
CA ALA A 477 101.38 0.00 -19.96
C ALA A 477 101.47 0.54 -18.51
N GLU A 478 102.65 0.52 -17.89
CA GLU A 478 102.85 1.14 -16.56
C GLU A 478 102.66 2.67 -16.62
N ALA A 479 103.09 3.29 -17.72
CA ALA A 479 103.03 4.73 -17.93
C ALA A 479 101.65 5.20 -18.45
N SER A 480 101.08 4.48 -19.42
CA SER A 480 99.70 4.66 -19.91
C SER A 480 98.68 4.45 -18.80
N LYS A 481 98.89 3.52 -17.87
CA LYS A 481 98.04 3.40 -16.68
C LYS A 481 98.11 4.63 -15.77
N LYS A 482 99.28 5.28 -15.67
CA LYS A 482 99.42 6.55 -14.92
C LYS A 482 98.83 7.75 -15.65
N LEU A 483 98.75 7.70 -16.98
CA LEU A 483 97.95 8.63 -17.78
C LEU A 483 96.45 8.36 -17.60
N GLU A 484 96.02 7.09 -17.58
CA GLU A 484 94.62 6.68 -17.39
C GLU A 484 94.10 7.06 -15.99
N ASP A 485 94.87 6.82 -14.93
CA ASP A 485 94.58 7.30 -13.57
C ASP A 485 94.33 8.85 -13.54
N LEU A 486 95.04 9.61 -14.39
CA LEU A 486 94.94 11.06 -14.49
C LEU A 486 93.75 11.49 -15.38
N GLU A 487 93.55 10.82 -16.53
CA GLU A 487 92.39 11.00 -17.37
C GLU A 487 91.09 10.67 -16.63
N GLU A 488 91.06 9.63 -15.79
CA GLU A 488 89.88 9.25 -14.99
C GLU A 488 89.53 10.36 -13.99
N VAL A 489 90.52 10.94 -13.29
CA VAL A 489 90.31 12.07 -12.37
C VAL A 489 89.77 13.30 -13.11
N VAL A 490 90.26 13.58 -14.31
CA VAL A 490 89.78 14.69 -15.15
C VAL A 490 88.37 14.42 -15.71
N LYS A 491 88.11 13.20 -16.19
CA LYS A 491 86.78 12.71 -16.61
C LYS A 491 85.77 12.76 -15.47
N ALA A 492 86.16 12.39 -14.25
CA ALA A 492 85.32 12.47 -13.05
C ALA A 492 84.99 13.92 -12.68
N TYR A 493 85.98 14.82 -12.71
CA TYR A 493 85.75 16.25 -12.49
C TYR A 493 84.81 16.85 -13.56
N ASN A 494 85.06 16.60 -14.86
CA ASN A 494 84.19 17.10 -15.92
C ASN A 494 82.79 16.49 -15.84
N THR A 495 82.65 15.20 -15.54
CA THR A 495 81.35 14.53 -15.33
C THR A 495 80.58 15.13 -14.17
N LEU A 496 81.24 15.45 -13.05
CA LEU A 496 80.63 16.22 -11.95
C LEU A 496 80.22 17.63 -12.39
N GLY A 497 80.99 18.27 -13.28
CA GLY A 497 80.63 19.52 -13.93
C GLY A 497 79.36 19.42 -14.77
N TYR A 498 79.25 18.41 -15.64
CA TYR A 498 78.04 18.13 -16.43
C TYR A 498 76.82 17.83 -15.52
N GLN A 499 76.97 16.94 -14.53
CA GLN A 499 75.89 16.58 -13.59
C GLN A 499 75.38 17.78 -12.76
N ASN A 500 76.27 18.73 -12.42
CA ASN A 500 75.90 19.96 -11.72
C ASN A 500 75.59 21.13 -12.68
N SER A 501 75.55 20.87 -13.99
CA SER A 501 75.23 21.84 -15.07
C SER A 501 76.11 23.09 -15.09
N LEU A 502 77.42 22.89 -14.89
CA LEU A 502 78.51 23.87 -15.00
C LEU A 502 79.30 23.76 -16.31
N ILE A 503 79.12 22.67 -17.07
CA ILE A 503 79.74 22.42 -18.37
C ILE A 503 78.60 21.96 -19.32
N PRO A 504 78.55 22.42 -20.59
CA PRO A 504 79.40 23.45 -21.22
C PRO A 504 79.17 24.85 -20.63
N SER A 505 79.93 25.85 -21.07
CA SER A 505 79.87 27.25 -20.60
C SER A 505 78.49 27.94 -20.77
N SER A 506 77.62 27.38 -21.63
CA SER A 506 76.22 27.79 -21.80
C SER A 506 75.23 27.18 -20.80
N ALA A 507 75.69 26.27 -19.91
CA ALA A 507 74.83 25.60 -18.95
C ALA A 507 74.33 26.55 -17.84
N VAL A 508 73.14 26.24 -17.30
CA VAL A 508 72.34 27.14 -16.42
C VAL A 508 73.09 27.64 -15.19
N ASN A 509 74.09 26.89 -14.70
CA ASN A 509 74.87 27.24 -13.53
C ASN A 509 76.29 27.76 -13.86
N ALA A 510 76.73 27.68 -15.13
CA ALA A 510 78.07 28.08 -15.59
C ALA A 510 78.24 29.61 -15.71
N LYS A 511 77.14 30.35 -15.95
CA LYS A 511 77.10 31.83 -16.06
C LYS A 511 78.02 32.44 -17.14
N GLY A 512 78.50 31.65 -18.09
CA GLY A 512 79.34 32.07 -19.22
C GLY A 512 80.83 31.80 -19.06
N ASP A 513 81.29 31.35 -17.89
CA ASP A 513 82.68 30.93 -17.66
C ASP A 513 82.91 29.50 -18.18
N GLU A 514 84.16 29.17 -18.53
CA GLU A 514 84.57 27.85 -19.01
C GLU A 514 85.26 27.05 -17.89
N TYR A 515 84.62 25.96 -17.46
CA TYR A 515 85.07 25.12 -16.34
C TYR A 515 85.62 23.75 -16.77
N GLU A 516 85.69 23.47 -18.08
CA GLU A 516 86.09 22.17 -18.61
C GLU A 516 87.61 21.98 -18.54
N LEU A 517 88.03 20.98 -17.77
CA LEU A 517 89.43 20.68 -17.53
C LEU A 517 89.94 19.79 -18.66
N SER A 518 90.92 20.28 -19.43
CA SER A 518 91.60 19.50 -20.48
C SER A 518 93.02 19.14 -20.07
N LEU A 519 93.47 17.96 -20.54
CA LEU A 519 94.85 17.50 -20.39
C LEU A 519 95.64 17.91 -21.64
N ASN A 520 96.66 18.73 -21.44
CA ASN A 520 97.55 19.19 -22.51
C ASN A 520 98.68 18.17 -22.70
N VAL A 521 98.40 17.18 -23.52
CA VAL A 521 99.31 16.09 -23.92
C VAL A 521 99.38 16.10 -25.44
N ASN A 522 100.53 15.78 -26.06
CA ASN A 522 100.62 15.69 -27.52
C ASN A 522 99.59 14.66 -28.03
N GLU A 523 98.62 15.12 -28.80
CA GLU A 523 97.83 14.26 -29.67
C GLU A 523 98.65 13.95 -30.93
N SER A 524 99.75 13.22 -30.76
CA SER A 524 100.46 12.50 -31.84
C SER A 524 99.65 11.29 -32.33
N ASN A 525 98.33 11.49 -32.53
CA ASN A 525 97.40 10.55 -33.10
C ASN A 525 97.02 11.01 -34.52
N PHE A 526 97.29 10.16 -35.51
CA PHE A 526 96.77 10.25 -36.88
C PHE A 526 97.17 11.47 -37.73
N SER A 527 98.43 11.48 -38.14
CA SER A 527 98.76 11.80 -39.54
C SER A 527 99.72 10.73 -40.08
N SER A 528 99.44 10.01 -41.17
CA SER A 528 98.21 9.99 -41.99
C SER A 528 98.05 8.64 -42.69
N SER A 529 96.91 8.41 -43.33
CA SER A 529 96.68 7.24 -44.17
C SER A 529 97.55 7.28 -45.44
N GLN A 530 98.44 6.28 -45.63
CA GLN A 530 98.43 5.43 -46.84
C GLN A 530 99.53 4.34 -46.85
N ILE A 531 99.09 3.10 -47.12
CA ILE A 531 99.64 2.16 -48.10
C ILE A 531 101.16 2.21 -48.36
N GLY A 532 101.88 1.15 -47.96
CA GLY A 532 103.12 0.73 -48.65
C GLY A 532 104.45 1.01 -47.96
N GLY A 533 104.66 0.49 -46.75
CA GLY A 533 105.97 0.45 -46.09
C GLY A 533 106.08 -0.71 -45.11
N LEU A 534 107.27 -1.28 -44.90
CA LEU A 534 107.47 -2.35 -43.91
C LEU A 534 107.29 -1.79 -42.49
N PRO A 535 106.59 -2.50 -41.59
CA PRO A 535 106.29 -1.98 -40.26
C PRO A 535 107.55 -1.94 -39.37
N SER A 536 107.94 -0.73 -38.97
CA SER A 536 108.80 -0.55 -37.79
C SER A 536 108.00 -0.96 -36.56
N ARG A 537 108.33 -2.11 -35.97
CA ARG A 537 107.57 -2.68 -34.83
C ARG A 537 108.00 -2.04 -33.49
N ILE A 538 107.75 -0.74 -33.34
CA ILE A 538 107.77 0.01 -32.07
C ILE A 538 106.39 0.66 -31.94
N SER A 539 105.77 0.59 -30.76
CA SER A 539 104.43 1.16 -30.55
C SER A 539 104.47 2.68 -30.60
N PRO A 540 103.49 3.37 -31.21
CA PRO A 540 103.35 4.82 -31.11
C PRO A 540 102.83 5.28 -29.73
N GLU A 541 102.29 4.38 -28.90
CA GLU A 541 101.69 4.78 -27.61
C GLU A 541 102.72 5.33 -26.60
N GLY A 542 103.96 4.84 -26.60
CA GLY A 542 105.02 5.35 -25.72
C GLY A 542 105.38 6.82 -25.98
N ASP A 543 105.15 7.32 -27.19
CA ASP A 543 105.49 8.68 -27.62
C ASP A 543 104.50 9.73 -27.05
N ARG A 544 103.28 9.30 -26.67
CA ARG A 544 102.22 10.17 -26.10
C ARG A 544 102.66 10.85 -24.78
N LEU A 545 103.63 10.28 -24.07
CA LEU A 545 104.16 10.82 -22.80
C LEU A 545 105.46 11.65 -22.97
N LEU A 546 105.93 11.83 -24.20
CA LEU A 546 107.07 12.67 -24.54
C LEU A 546 106.61 14.03 -25.06
N ALA A 547 107.34 15.08 -24.67
CA ALA A 547 107.18 16.44 -25.18
C ALA A 547 108.15 16.72 -26.33
N GLU A 548 109.33 16.11 -26.28
CA GLU A 548 110.34 15.97 -27.33
C GLU A 548 110.88 14.53 -27.29
N PRO A 549 111.48 13.97 -28.37
CA PRO A 549 111.79 12.52 -28.49
C PRO A 549 112.67 11.86 -27.42
N PHE A 550 113.21 12.63 -26.45
CA PHE A 550 113.96 12.12 -25.30
C PHE A 550 113.61 12.83 -23.97
N THR A 551 112.55 13.66 -23.90
CA THR A 551 112.15 14.36 -22.65
C THR A 551 110.62 14.41 -22.47
N GLY A 552 110.16 14.14 -21.25
CA GLY A 552 108.75 14.17 -20.86
C GLY A 552 108.22 15.51 -20.36
N TYR A 553 106.91 15.60 -20.15
CA TYR A 553 106.20 16.82 -19.74
C TYR A 553 106.56 17.33 -18.35
N HIS A 554 106.53 18.66 -18.20
CA HIS A 554 106.59 19.32 -16.90
C HIS A 554 105.18 19.51 -16.30
N PRO A 555 104.92 19.15 -15.02
CA PRO A 555 103.56 19.12 -14.46
C PRO A 555 102.75 20.43 -14.54
N ALA A 556 103.42 21.59 -14.58
CA ALA A 556 102.77 22.90 -14.69
C ALA A 556 102.12 23.18 -16.06
N HIS A 557 102.41 22.38 -17.09
CA HIS A 557 101.87 22.58 -18.44
C HIS A 557 100.81 21.55 -18.85
N LEU A 558 100.54 20.53 -18.01
CA LEU A 558 99.63 19.43 -18.31
C LEU A 558 98.13 19.77 -18.21
N LEU A 559 97.76 20.92 -17.63
CA LEU A 559 96.36 21.31 -17.40
C LEU A 559 96.09 22.72 -17.92
N ASN A 560 94.87 22.96 -18.44
CA ASN A 560 94.46 24.24 -19.01
C ASN A 560 94.03 25.33 -18.00
N LEU A 561 93.56 24.95 -16.80
CA LEU A 561 92.87 25.84 -15.87
C LEU A 561 93.54 25.94 -14.49
N ASP A 562 93.51 27.14 -13.88
CA ASP A 562 93.81 27.31 -12.45
C ASP A 562 92.64 26.82 -11.57
N LEU A 563 92.73 25.54 -11.20
CA LEU A 563 91.82 24.88 -10.28
C LEU A 563 91.86 25.44 -8.84
N ARG A 564 92.87 26.21 -8.44
CA ARG A 564 93.04 26.71 -7.06
C ARG A 564 92.41 28.07 -6.84
N GLY A 565 92.59 29.01 -7.77
CA GLY A 565 92.03 30.36 -7.72
C GLY A 565 90.59 30.44 -8.22
N ALA A 566 90.43 30.56 -9.54
CA ALA A 566 89.16 30.96 -10.17
C ALA A 566 88.03 29.93 -9.95
N VAL A 567 88.24 28.68 -10.40
CA VAL A 567 87.22 27.60 -10.38
C VAL A 567 86.64 27.39 -8.98
N ARG A 568 87.51 27.36 -7.96
CA ARG A 568 87.16 27.13 -6.56
C ARG A 568 86.29 28.24 -5.96
N SER A 569 86.43 29.48 -6.42
CA SER A 569 85.63 30.62 -5.97
C SER A 569 84.20 30.52 -6.53
N ASN A 570 84.07 30.30 -7.83
CA ASN A 570 82.78 30.39 -8.51
C ASN A 570 81.84 29.23 -8.11
N LEU A 571 82.38 28.02 -7.89
CA LEU A 571 81.65 26.89 -7.32
C LEU A 571 81.07 27.17 -5.91
N GLN A 572 81.76 27.98 -5.08
CA GLN A 572 81.24 28.37 -3.77
C GLN A 572 80.07 29.36 -3.89
N SER A 573 80.07 30.23 -4.91
CA SER A 573 78.94 31.13 -5.18
C SER A 573 77.69 30.34 -5.57
N LEU A 574 77.81 29.38 -6.49
CA LEU A 574 76.71 28.53 -6.94
C LEU A 574 76.09 27.72 -5.79
N ARG A 575 76.92 27.21 -4.87
CA ARG A 575 76.46 26.51 -3.66
C ARG A 575 75.57 27.38 -2.77
N LYS A 576 75.71 28.70 -2.81
CA LYS A 576 74.82 29.64 -2.10
C LYS A 576 73.46 29.76 -2.82
N ASP A 577 73.48 30.01 -4.12
CA ASP A 577 72.28 30.14 -4.96
C ASP A 577 71.38 28.89 -4.88
N ILE A 578 71.97 27.69 -4.94
CA ILE A 578 71.25 26.41 -4.84
C ILE A 578 70.62 26.23 -3.45
N ASN A 579 71.30 26.62 -2.37
CA ASN A 579 70.72 26.54 -1.01
C ASN A 579 69.54 27.48 -0.82
N GLU A 580 69.52 28.65 -1.48
CA GLU A 580 68.38 29.56 -1.41
C GLU A 580 67.17 29.01 -2.17
N ARG A 581 67.37 28.43 -3.37
CA ARG A 581 66.32 27.68 -4.09
C ARG A 581 65.75 26.54 -3.22
N ARG A 582 66.64 25.80 -2.54
CA ARG A 582 66.26 24.71 -1.62
C ARG A 582 65.41 25.20 -0.45
N LYS A 583 65.66 26.41 0.06
CA LYS A 583 64.86 26.98 1.16
C LYS A 583 63.43 27.25 0.70
N ARG A 584 63.23 27.95 -0.42
CA ARG A 584 61.89 28.28 -0.94
C ARG A 584 61.05 27.03 -1.18
N ALA A 585 61.65 25.96 -1.71
CA ALA A 585 60.98 24.67 -1.91
C ALA A 585 60.60 23.93 -0.60
N ILE A 586 61.23 24.27 0.53
CA ILE A 586 60.84 23.78 1.88
C ILE A 586 59.69 24.64 2.43
N ASP A 587 59.75 25.95 2.21
CA ASP A 587 58.69 26.88 2.59
C ASP A 587 57.36 26.49 1.86
N ASP A 588 57.41 26.22 0.55
CA ASP A 588 56.28 25.71 -0.27
C ASP A 588 55.71 24.36 0.24
N ASP A 589 56.56 23.44 0.70
CA ASP A 589 56.12 22.14 1.24
C ASP A 589 55.46 22.30 2.61
N MET A 590 55.87 23.30 3.40
CA MET A 590 55.26 23.63 4.68
C MET A 590 53.86 24.25 4.50
N GLU A 591 53.65 25.12 3.50
CA GLU A 591 52.31 25.62 3.17
C GLU A 591 51.35 24.47 2.76
N ARG A 592 51.84 23.50 1.97
CA ARG A 592 51.05 22.34 1.56
C ARG A 592 50.67 21.42 2.73
N ARG A 593 51.54 21.28 3.72
CA ARG A 593 51.24 20.54 4.97
C ARG A 593 50.17 21.26 5.78
N ASN A 594 50.30 22.58 5.96
CA ASN A 594 49.30 23.40 6.67
C ASN A 594 47.91 23.28 5.99
N LEU A 595 47.85 23.34 4.66
CA LEU A 595 46.61 23.14 3.91
C LEU A 595 46.03 21.72 4.13
N LEU A 596 46.86 20.69 4.15
CA LEU A 596 46.44 19.31 4.36
C LEU A 596 45.96 19.06 5.80
N ASP A 597 46.55 19.73 6.80
CA ASP A 597 46.11 19.65 8.19
C ASP A 597 44.81 20.44 8.43
N ASN A 598 44.63 21.61 7.81
CA ASN A 598 43.33 22.33 7.80
C ASN A 598 42.21 21.48 7.17
N ILE A 599 42.52 20.67 6.13
CA ILE A 599 41.56 19.75 5.51
C ILE A 599 41.20 18.59 6.45
N LYS A 600 42.14 18.09 7.26
CA LYS A 600 41.84 17.09 8.30
C LYS A 600 40.91 17.68 9.36
N GLU A 601 41.23 18.86 9.89
CA GLU A 601 40.42 19.53 10.91
C GLU A 601 38.98 19.73 10.42
N ALA A 602 38.79 20.20 9.19
CA ALA A 602 37.46 20.29 8.56
C ALA A 602 36.78 18.92 8.35
N MET A 603 37.52 17.84 8.10
CA MET A 603 36.93 16.49 8.05
C MET A 603 36.53 15.97 9.44
N ASP A 604 37.34 16.24 10.46
CA ASP A 604 37.08 15.81 11.84
C ASP A 604 35.91 16.62 12.46
N GLU A 605 35.77 17.90 12.14
CA GLU A 605 34.56 18.70 12.42
C GLU A 605 33.32 18.05 11.77
N LYS A 606 33.38 17.72 10.47
CA LYS A 606 32.25 17.09 9.76
C LYS A 606 31.95 15.69 10.29
N ARG A 607 32.96 14.96 10.73
CA ARG A 607 32.82 13.63 11.36
C ARG A 607 32.13 13.75 12.72
N SER A 608 32.50 14.75 13.53
CA SER A 608 31.83 15.09 14.79
C SER A 608 30.39 15.55 14.59
N GLU A 609 30.10 16.33 13.53
CA GLU A 609 28.73 16.71 13.15
C GLU A 609 27.87 15.50 12.78
N VAL A 610 28.43 14.53 12.03
CA VAL A 610 27.75 13.26 11.72
C VAL A 610 27.49 12.44 12.99
N GLU A 611 28.48 12.28 13.87
CA GLU A 611 28.29 11.56 15.14
C GLU A 611 27.23 12.24 16.03
N ALA A 612 27.21 13.58 16.09
CA ALA A 612 26.17 14.34 16.79
C ALA A 612 24.77 14.19 16.16
N LEU A 613 24.68 14.02 14.84
CA LEU A 613 23.42 13.72 14.15
C LEU A 613 22.97 12.27 14.41
N GLU A 614 23.88 11.30 14.46
CA GLU A 614 23.55 9.92 14.84
C GLU A 614 23.07 9.82 16.29
N HIS A 615 23.67 10.56 17.22
CA HIS A 615 23.19 10.65 18.59
C HIS A 615 21.77 11.25 18.68
N LYS A 616 21.46 12.29 17.89
CA LYS A 616 20.10 12.84 17.78
C LYS A 616 19.11 11.84 17.16
N ARG A 617 19.53 11.10 16.14
CA ARG A 617 18.72 10.05 15.49
C ARG A 617 18.37 8.95 16.48
N ARG A 618 19.36 8.43 17.21
CA ARG A 618 19.17 7.39 18.24
C ARG A 618 18.24 7.85 19.38
N ALA A 619 18.40 9.09 19.86
CA ALA A 619 17.50 9.64 20.88
C ALA A 619 16.05 9.77 20.37
N ALA A 620 15.85 10.10 19.10
CA ALA A 620 14.51 10.14 18.49
C ALA A 620 13.93 8.72 18.26
N GLU A 621 14.76 7.73 17.93
CA GLU A 621 14.39 6.31 17.86
C GLU A 621 13.95 5.78 19.23
N GLU A 622 14.68 6.10 20.30
CA GLU A 622 14.37 5.71 21.69
C GLU A 622 13.07 6.36 22.20
N GLU A 623 12.85 7.66 21.96
CA GLU A 623 11.62 8.34 22.35
C GLU A 623 10.40 7.90 21.52
N PHE A 624 10.58 7.52 20.24
CA PHE A 624 9.52 6.94 19.43
C PHE A 624 9.08 5.57 19.96
N GLU A 625 10.03 4.68 20.29
CA GLU A 625 9.69 3.38 20.87
C GLU A 625 9.08 3.52 22.27
N ARG A 626 9.55 4.45 23.13
CA ARG A 626 8.83 4.80 24.37
C ARG A 626 7.38 5.22 24.12
N LEU A 627 7.14 6.11 23.17
CA LEU A 627 5.79 6.58 22.87
C LEU A 627 4.90 5.43 22.35
N LYS A 628 5.48 4.50 21.59
CA LYS A 628 4.83 3.28 21.10
C LYS A 628 4.53 2.29 22.22
N GLU A 629 5.42 2.10 23.19
CA GLU A 629 5.18 1.30 24.41
C GLU A 629 4.10 1.93 25.30
N ILE A 630 4.15 3.25 25.51
CA ILE A 630 3.12 3.99 26.26
C ILE A 630 1.75 3.90 25.56
N THR A 631 1.71 4.07 24.24
CA THR A 631 0.46 4.00 23.46
C THR A 631 -0.13 2.59 23.47
N THR A 632 0.69 1.54 23.33
CA THR A 632 0.22 0.14 23.35
C THR A 632 -0.22 -0.30 24.74
N THR A 633 0.48 0.12 25.81
CA THR A 633 0.04 -0.13 27.20
C THR A 633 -1.22 0.66 27.58
N GLN A 634 -1.37 1.92 27.15
CA GLN A 634 -2.63 2.66 27.28
C GLN A 634 -3.78 1.97 26.52
N LYS A 635 -3.55 1.47 25.31
CA LYS A 635 -4.56 0.72 24.55
C LYS A 635 -5.01 -0.52 25.32
N LEU A 636 -4.06 -1.35 25.78
CA LEU A 636 -4.38 -2.56 26.55
C LEU A 636 -5.14 -2.26 27.86
N ALA A 637 -4.80 -1.16 28.55
CA ALA A 637 -5.53 -0.71 29.73
C ALA A 637 -6.96 -0.24 29.40
N SER A 638 -7.15 0.46 28.26
CA SER A 638 -8.46 0.87 27.76
C SER A 638 -9.30 -0.33 27.32
N ASP A 639 -8.72 -1.28 26.58
CA ASP A 639 -9.38 -2.50 26.12
C ASP A 639 -9.87 -3.33 27.33
N ALA A 640 -9.04 -3.49 28.38
CA ALA A 640 -9.41 -4.17 29.62
C ALA A 640 -10.47 -3.40 30.45
N GLN A 641 -10.48 -2.06 30.39
CA GLN A 641 -11.54 -1.26 30.99
C GLN A 641 -12.87 -1.41 30.24
N ILE A 642 -12.83 -1.52 28.90
CA ILE A 642 -14.00 -1.82 28.07
C ILE A 642 -14.57 -3.20 28.43
N GLU A 643 -13.75 -4.25 28.46
CA GLU A 643 -14.19 -5.61 28.88
C GLU A 643 -14.85 -5.59 30.26
N LYS A 644 -14.29 -4.83 31.23
CA LYS A 644 -14.89 -4.67 32.56
C LYS A 644 -16.26 -3.98 32.50
N MET A 645 -16.40 -2.91 31.72
CA MET A 645 -17.68 -2.19 31.56
C MET A 645 -18.72 -3.05 30.82
N GLU A 646 -18.32 -3.83 29.82
CA GLU A 646 -19.19 -4.79 29.12
C GLU A 646 -19.67 -5.89 30.07
N LYS A 647 -18.79 -6.40 30.94
CA LYS A 647 -19.14 -7.38 31.98
C LYS A 647 -20.07 -6.80 33.07
N GLU A 648 -19.88 -5.54 33.45
CA GLU A 648 -20.79 -4.81 34.35
C GLU A 648 -22.15 -4.55 33.67
N LEU A 649 -22.18 -4.19 32.38
CA LEU A 649 -23.41 -4.07 31.58
C LEU A 649 -24.15 -5.41 31.44
N ALA A 650 -23.44 -6.50 31.17
CA ALA A 650 -24.02 -7.84 31.11
C ALA A 650 -24.62 -8.24 32.46
N LYS A 651 -23.93 -7.96 33.57
CA LYS A 651 -24.47 -8.19 34.92
C LYS A 651 -25.70 -7.33 35.20
N MET A 652 -25.68 -6.03 34.86
CA MET A 652 -26.83 -5.14 35.04
C MET A 652 -28.04 -5.59 34.22
N ARG A 653 -27.84 -6.06 32.98
CA ARG A 653 -28.90 -6.67 32.15
C ARG A 653 -29.48 -7.92 32.81
N ALA A 654 -28.63 -8.81 33.34
CA ALA A 654 -29.10 -10.01 34.04
C ALA A 654 -29.93 -9.66 35.29
N THR A 655 -29.45 -8.76 36.15
CA THR A 655 -30.20 -8.33 37.35
C THR A 655 -31.48 -7.56 37.03
N LEU A 656 -31.53 -6.86 35.88
CA LEU A 656 -32.75 -6.19 35.42
C LEU A 656 -33.75 -7.20 34.87
N SER A 657 -33.30 -8.23 34.14
CA SER A 657 -34.14 -9.34 33.70
C SER A 657 -34.73 -10.12 34.88
N GLU A 658 -33.92 -10.41 35.90
CA GLU A 658 -34.34 -11.04 37.17
C GLU A 658 -35.35 -10.15 37.92
N SER A 659 -35.11 -8.84 37.98
CA SER A 659 -36.04 -7.89 38.60
C SER A 659 -37.35 -7.72 37.82
N VAL A 660 -37.35 -7.92 36.50
CA VAL A 660 -38.57 -7.93 35.68
C VAL A 660 -39.37 -9.20 35.95
N GLN A 661 -38.74 -10.37 35.91
CA GLN A 661 -39.38 -11.65 36.26
C GLN A 661 -39.99 -11.66 37.67
N LEU A 662 -39.31 -11.04 38.64
CA LEU A 662 -39.84 -10.87 40.00
C LEU A 662 -41.02 -9.89 40.09
N MET A 663 -41.14 -8.92 39.17
CA MET A 663 -42.34 -8.07 39.08
C MET A 663 -43.47 -8.78 38.34
N GLU A 664 -43.20 -9.48 37.24
CA GLU A 664 -44.17 -10.29 36.49
C GLU A 664 -44.80 -11.38 37.39
N GLN A 665 -43.98 -12.10 38.16
CA GLN A 665 -44.46 -13.09 39.14
C GLN A 665 -45.30 -12.43 40.25
N ARG A 666 -44.92 -11.21 40.68
CA ARG A 666 -45.68 -10.48 41.70
C ARG A 666 -47.02 -9.98 41.17
N GLU A 667 -47.05 -9.48 39.94
CA GLU A 667 -48.25 -9.05 39.23
C GLU A 667 -49.22 -10.23 39.08
N MET A 668 -48.74 -11.38 38.57
CA MET A 668 -49.50 -12.62 38.48
C MET A 668 -50.10 -13.05 39.83
N ASN A 669 -49.29 -13.06 40.90
CA ASN A 669 -49.78 -13.39 42.23
C ASN A 669 -50.86 -12.40 42.72
N THR A 670 -50.68 -11.09 42.52
CA THR A 670 -51.70 -10.09 42.90
C THR A 670 -52.96 -10.15 42.05
N ASN A 671 -52.86 -10.59 40.78
CA ASN A 671 -54.02 -10.84 39.94
C ASN A 671 -54.82 -12.05 40.43
N ILE A 672 -54.15 -13.15 40.79
CA ILE A 672 -54.78 -14.33 41.40
C ILE A 672 -55.45 -13.97 42.75
N GLU A 673 -54.81 -13.15 43.59
CA GLU A 673 -55.43 -12.63 44.83
C GLU A 673 -56.69 -11.77 44.52
N TYR A 674 -56.64 -10.94 43.48
CA TYR A 674 -57.77 -10.11 43.04
C TYR A 674 -58.94 -10.95 42.47
N GLU A 675 -58.65 -11.98 41.68
CA GLU A 675 -59.63 -12.93 41.16
C GLU A 675 -60.30 -13.71 42.30
N GLN A 676 -59.52 -14.23 43.25
CA GLN A 676 -60.05 -14.91 44.43
C GLN A 676 -60.93 -13.99 45.30
N LEU A 677 -60.53 -12.73 45.49
CA LEU A 677 -61.35 -11.73 46.18
C LEU A 677 -62.63 -11.40 45.42
N THR A 678 -62.59 -11.35 44.09
CA THR A 678 -63.74 -11.08 43.23
C THR A 678 -64.73 -12.25 43.25
N LEU A 679 -64.26 -13.49 43.14
CA LEU A 679 -65.06 -14.71 43.30
C LEU A 679 -65.69 -14.78 44.69
N ARG A 680 -64.93 -14.47 45.75
CA ARG A 680 -65.45 -14.42 47.13
C ARG A 680 -66.51 -13.33 47.30
N ALA A 681 -66.34 -12.17 46.67
CA ALA A 681 -67.32 -11.08 46.70
C ALA A 681 -68.58 -11.41 45.89
N ASN A 682 -68.47 -12.16 44.79
CA ASN A 682 -69.61 -12.69 44.04
C ASN A 682 -70.40 -13.69 44.90
N SER A 683 -69.72 -14.70 45.47
CA SER A 683 -70.35 -15.72 46.32
C SER A 683 -71.03 -15.11 47.57
N LEU A 684 -70.41 -14.13 48.24
CA LEU A 684 -71.04 -13.43 49.36
C LEU A 684 -72.26 -12.60 48.92
N ARG A 685 -72.25 -12.04 47.71
CA ARG A 685 -73.41 -11.32 47.16
C ARG A 685 -74.57 -12.27 46.88
N GLU A 686 -74.28 -13.45 46.32
CA GLU A 686 -75.25 -14.52 46.06
C GLU A 686 -75.85 -15.10 47.35
N GLU A 687 -75.03 -15.32 48.38
CA GLU A 687 -75.48 -15.69 49.72
C GLU A 687 -76.42 -14.62 50.30
N LEU A 688 -76.09 -13.34 50.16
CA LEU A 688 -76.96 -12.24 50.59
C LEU A 688 -78.25 -12.14 49.77
N HIS A 689 -78.22 -12.36 48.46
CA HIS A 689 -79.43 -12.41 47.62
C HIS A 689 -80.35 -13.56 48.04
N THR A 690 -79.81 -14.76 48.24
CA THR A 690 -80.56 -15.95 48.70
C THR A 690 -81.19 -15.72 50.08
N ASN A 691 -80.47 -15.07 51.00
CA ASN A 691 -81.01 -14.70 52.31
C ASN A 691 -82.14 -13.66 52.19
N VAL A 692 -82.00 -12.65 51.32
CA VAL A 692 -83.04 -11.65 51.06
C VAL A 692 -84.28 -12.28 50.39
N GLU A 693 -84.09 -13.23 49.48
CA GLU A 693 -85.18 -13.98 48.85
C GLU A 693 -85.91 -14.86 49.86
N SER A 694 -85.19 -15.51 50.79
CA SER A 694 -85.78 -16.27 51.89
C SER A 694 -86.63 -15.36 52.81
N MET A 695 -86.10 -14.21 53.21
CA MET A 695 -86.84 -13.21 53.99
C MET A 695 -88.08 -12.67 53.23
N LEU A 696 -87.97 -12.43 51.92
CA LEU A 696 -89.11 -12.05 51.08
C LEU A 696 -90.16 -13.16 51.03
N ASN A 697 -89.76 -14.41 50.88
CA ASN A 697 -90.67 -15.56 50.90
C ASN A 697 -91.41 -15.68 52.24
N ASP A 698 -90.74 -15.50 53.36
CA ASP A 698 -91.38 -15.51 54.69
C ASP A 698 -92.35 -14.33 54.89
N VAL A 699 -91.98 -13.13 54.43
CA VAL A 699 -92.87 -11.96 54.43
C VAL A 699 -94.09 -12.16 53.51
N ILE A 700 -93.91 -12.78 52.34
CA ILE A 700 -95.00 -13.11 51.42
C ILE A 700 -95.93 -14.17 52.04
N ARG A 701 -95.38 -15.22 52.66
CA ARG A 701 -96.16 -16.25 53.37
C ARG A 701 -96.94 -15.66 54.54
N PHE A 702 -96.32 -14.76 55.31
CA PHE A 702 -97.00 -14.04 56.39
C PHE A 702 -98.12 -13.13 55.84
N LYS A 703 -97.86 -12.37 54.76
CA LYS A 703 -98.87 -11.55 54.07
C LYS A 703 -100.05 -12.41 53.60
N VAL A 704 -99.80 -13.53 52.92
CA VAL A 704 -100.83 -14.46 52.44
C VAL A 704 -101.61 -15.09 53.60
N HIS A 705 -100.95 -15.43 54.71
CA HIS A 705 -101.63 -15.95 55.89
C HIS A 705 -102.53 -14.90 56.56
N ILE A 706 -102.11 -13.63 56.63
CA ILE A 706 -102.93 -12.52 57.15
C ILE A 706 -104.07 -12.16 56.17
N GLN A 707 -103.82 -12.15 54.86
CA GLN A 707 -104.86 -11.95 53.85
C GLN A 707 -105.91 -13.04 53.95
N LYS A 708 -105.51 -14.33 53.95
CA LYS A 708 -106.45 -15.42 54.15
C LYS A 708 -107.17 -15.33 55.50
N GLY A 709 -106.49 -14.96 56.59
CA GLY A 709 -107.14 -14.76 57.88
C GLY A 709 -108.15 -13.60 57.90
N LEU A 710 -108.02 -12.62 57.01
CA LEU A 710 -109.00 -11.56 56.78
C LEU A 710 -110.12 -12.03 55.84
N GLU A 711 -109.83 -12.80 54.78
CA GLU A 711 -110.82 -13.40 53.87
C GLU A 711 -111.70 -14.43 54.61
N ASP A 712 -111.12 -15.27 55.47
CA ASP A 712 -111.83 -16.21 56.35
C ASP A 712 -112.71 -15.46 57.38
N TYR A 713 -112.28 -14.28 57.85
CA TYR A 713 -113.05 -13.44 58.78
C TYR A 713 -114.14 -12.60 58.09
N GLU A 714 -113.88 -12.11 56.88
CA GLU A 714 -114.85 -11.44 56.02
C GLU A 714 -115.95 -12.43 55.60
N SER A 715 -115.57 -13.65 55.22
CA SER A 715 -116.52 -14.75 54.97
C SER A 715 -117.34 -15.07 56.21
N PHE A 716 -116.73 -15.18 57.39
CA PHE A 716 -117.47 -15.38 58.65
C PHE A 716 -118.44 -14.23 58.96
N VAL A 717 -118.05 -12.98 58.70
CA VAL A 717 -118.94 -11.81 58.88
C VAL A 717 -120.06 -11.80 57.83
N VAL A 718 -119.81 -12.22 56.60
CA VAL A 718 -120.85 -12.40 55.57
C VAL A 718 -121.81 -13.53 55.96
N ASP A 719 -121.31 -14.69 56.39
CA ASP A 719 -122.12 -15.82 56.87
C ASP A 719 -123.02 -15.40 58.06
N GLU A 720 -122.48 -14.67 59.04
CA GLU A 720 -123.23 -14.18 60.22
C GLU A 720 -124.25 -13.09 59.81
N VAL A 721 -123.92 -12.22 58.84
CA VAL A 721 -124.83 -11.20 58.30
C VAL A 721 -125.95 -11.83 57.44
N GLU A 722 -125.65 -12.86 56.64
CA GLU A 722 -126.68 -13.67 55.96
C GLU A 722 -127.54 -14.45 56.98
N GLN A 723 -127.00 -14.81 58.15
CA GLN A 723 -127.76 -15.47 59.21
C GLN A 723 -128.67 -14.50 60.00
N GLU A 724 -128.25 -13.25 60.20
CA GLU A 724 -129.05 -12.18 60.83
C GLU A 724 -130.09 -11.55 59.88
N LEU A 725 -129.81 -11.46 58.57
CA LEU A 725 -130.75 -10.94 57.56
C LEU A 725 -131.53 -12.01 56.78
N GLY A 726 -131.17 -13.29 56.88
CA GLY A 726 -131.78 -14.42 56.17
C GLY A 726 -133.19 -14.84 56.62
N GLY A 727 -133.88 -13.98 57.38
CA GLY A 727 -135.28 -14.17 57.78
C GLY A 727 -136.24 -13.40 56.87
N ASP A 728 -136.89 -14.13 55.95
CA ASP A 728 -137.88 -13.64 54.96
C ASP A 728 -137.37 -12.61 53.92
N MET A 729 -136.88 -13.10 52.77
CA MET A 729 -137.70 -13.13 51.54
C MET A 729 -137.08 -13.96 50.40
N GLN A 730 -137.91 -14.29 49.40
CA GLN A 730 -137.53 -14.99 48.15
C GLN A 730 -137.42 -13.99 46.97
N PHE A 731 -137.14 -14.54 45.77
CA PHE A 731 -137.07 -13.93 44.44
C PHE A 731 -135.77 -13.17 44.08
N ALA A 732 -135.29 -13.14 42.83
CA ALA A 732 -135.45 -14.08 41.69
C ALA A 732 -134.55 -13.64 40.51
N GLU A 733 -134.10 -14.63 39.72
CA GLU A 733 -133.80 -14.57 38.26
C GLU A 733 -132.73 -13.59 37.71
N GLU A 734 -132.33 -13.85 36.46
CA GLU A 734 -131.52 -13.04 35.52
C GLU A 734 -130.05 -12.70 35.90
N GLU A 735 -129.13 -12.48 34.95
CA GLU A 735 -128.81 -13.24 33.72
C GLU A 735 -127.35 -12.88 33.28
N ASP A 736 -126.90 -13.38 32.13
CA ASP A 736 -125.54 -13.24 31.54
C ASP A 736 -124.84 -11.86 31.64
N ILE A 737 -123.49 -11.84 31.66
CA ILE A 737 -122.65 -11.32 30.54
C ILE A 737 -121.13 -11.52 30.77
N GLU A 738 -120.56 -12.28 29.82
CA GLU A 738 -119.27 -12.19 29.10
C GLU A 738 -118.13 -11.18 29.44
N MET A 739 -116.91 -11.62 29.04
CA MET A 739 -115.70 -10.86 28.60
C MET A 739 -114.60 -10.37 29.58
N ALA A 740 -113.46 -11.08 29.49
CA ALA A 740 -112.14 -10.63 28.98
C ALA A 740 -111.25 -9.59 29.72
N ALA A 741 -110.13 -10.10 30.27
CA ALA A 741 -108.74 -9.59 30.26
C ALA A 741 -107.86 -10.72 30.84
N GLU A 742 -106.73 -11.21 30.32
CA GLU A 742 -105.67 -10.74 29.40
C GLU A 742 -104.68 -9.73 30.03
N GLU A 743 -103.37 -10.06 29.97
CA GLU A 743 -102.17 -9.39 30.54
C GLU A 743 -102.19 -9.15 32.07
N LEU A 744 -101.39 -9.88 32.87
CA LEU A 744 -99.92 -9.71 32.99
C LEU A 744 -99.20 -10.94 33.57
#